data_AF-A0A8B7WH23-F1
#
_entry.id   AF-A0A8B7WH23-F1
#
_cell.length_a   1.000
_cell.length_b   1.000
_cell.length_c   1.000
_cell.angle_alpha   90.00
_cell.angle_beta   90.00
_cell.angle_gamma   90.00
#
_symmetry.space_group_name_H-M   'P 1'
#
loop_
_entity.id
_entity.type
_entity.pdbx_description
1 polymer ?
#
loop_
_entity_poly.entity_id
_entity_poly.type
_entity_poly.pdbx_seq_one_letter_code
_entity_poly.pdbx_strand_id
1 'polypeptide(L)'
;MYANLTSCQALGNICVMNMNSFSSTTFDACRVFQYIFENTAGLSTVHSIPFWRQSLPWLFYGDQLGLAPQILSTTPLPTNFTFKGQNQNTKLKFVAASYDIKGNFLKWQTLEGGVIQLCPDTEKRLNAAYSFGTTYQQNCEIPVSKILTGFHSPVFYDVFLEYTDENQHQSLWAVPVLNLNLQHNRIFVNQDSSSSKWLLTRRIFLVDAVSGRENDLGSQPKVIRIATQISLSIHLVPNTKNGNIYPPLITIAYSDIDIKDPNRQSVKVFFSVKYEMNQGDAYIQTDIALGVLGGLAVLSSLLKTAGWKKRIGSPMIDLQTVMKFLAYYAGDLANVFFIITVGTGLYWLIFFKAQTSVSVLLPMPDQEERFVTYVGCAFALKALQFLHKLISQITIDIFFIDWERPKGKVLKAVEGEGGVRSATVPVSIWRTYFVANEWNEIQTVRKINPLFQVLTVLFFLEVVGFKNLALMDSSSSLSRDPSDYIAPYSRILRYAVSTALWLVIGIIQIVFFAAFYERFIEDKIQQFVDLCSMSNISVFLLSHRCFGYYIHGRSVHGHADTNMEEMNTNLKREAENLCSQRGLVPNTDGQTFQIAVSSQMRLHYDRIHETLTRKNGPARLLSSSASTFEQSIKAYHMMNKFLGSFIDHVHKEMDYFIKDKLLLERILGMEFMEPMEKSIFYNDESYSFSSMLYYGNEATLLIFELLFFCVVDLACQNFILAAFLTYLQQEIFRFIRNTVGQKNLAAKTLVDQRFLI
;
A
#
# COMPACT_ATOMS: atom_id res chain seq x y z
N MET A 1 66.28 -1.04 19.41
CA MET A 1 65.84 -1.25 20.81
C MET A 1 64.32 -1.56 20.90
N TYR A 2 63.68 -2.12 19.86
CA TYR A 2 62.24 -2.43 19.84
C TYR A 2 61.99 -3.86 19.30
N ALA A 3 62.51 -4.88 20.00
CA ALA A 3 62.58 -6.25 19.48
C ALA A 3 61.60 -7.23 20.16
N ASN A 4 60.95 -6.86 21.27
CA ASN A 4 60.02 -7.75 21.96
C ASN A 4 58.58 -7.56 21.46
N LEU A 5 58.15 -8.45 20.55
CA LEU A 5 56.82 -8.43 19.95
C LEU A 5 55.70 -8.49 21.01
N THR A 6 55.85 -9.32 22.05
CA THR A 6 54.83 -9.45 23.12
C THR A 6 54.64 -8.15 23.88
N SER A 7 55.73 -7.43 24.20
CA SER A 7 55.64 -6.12 24.85
C SER A 7 54.97 -5.08 23.94
N CYS A 8 55.25 -5.11 22.64
CA CYS A 8 54.60 -4.25 21.66
C CYS A 8 53.10 -4.58 21.49
N GLN A 9 52.72 -5.86 21.56
CA GLN A 9 51.32 -6.30 21.58
C GLN A 9 50.60 -5.81 22.84
N ALA A 10 51.25 -5.91 24.02
CA ALA A 10 50.71 -5.41 25.27
C ALA A 10 50.47 -3.89 25.23
N LEU A 11 51.45 -3.12 24.74
CA LEU A 11 51.30 -1.68 24.55
C LEU A 11 50.13 -1.35 23.61
N GLY A 12 50.00 -2.11 22.53
CA GLY A 12 48.88 -1.98 21.59
C GLY A 12 47.52 -2.23 22.25
N ASN A 13 47.42 -3.29 23.07
CA ASN A 13 46.20 -3.60 23.83
C ASN A 13 45.82 -2.48 24.80
N ILE A 14 46.79 -1.90 25.51
CA ILE A 14 46.54 -0.75 26.40
C ILE A 14 46.06 0.47 25.61
N CYS A 15 46.60 0.71 24.41
CA CYS A 15 46.09 1.77 23.54
C CYS A 15 44.64 1.53 23.12
N VAL A 16 44.26 0.29 22.77
CA VAL A 16 42.87 -0.07 22.46
C VAL A 16 41.97 0.14 23.68
N MET A 17 42.42 -0.25 24.89
CA MET A 17 41.68 0.02 26.15
C MET A 17 41.46 1.52 26.38
N ASN A 18 42.38 2.37 25.94
CA ASN A 18 42.25 3.83 25.90
C ASN A 18 41.45 4.36 24.68
N MET A 19 40.59 3.52 24.09
CA MET A 19 39.72 3.83 22.93
C MET A 19 40.46 4.27 21.67
N ASN A 20 41.73 3.90 21.54
CA ASN A 20 42.59 4.37 20.45
C ASN A 20 42.66 5.91 20.40
N SER A 21 42.44 6.58 21.53
CA SER A 21 42.44 8.03 21.59
C SER A 21 43.85 8.58 21.41
N PHE A 22 43.94 9.68 20.66
CA PHE A 22 45.19 10.38 20.38
C PHE A 22 45.07 11.84 20.79
N SER A 23 46.05 12.32 21.56
CA SER A 23 46.24 13.74 21.82
C SER A 23 47.72 14.10 21.81
N SER A 24 48.07 15.20 21.14
CA SER A 24 49.42 15.76 21.17
C SER A 24 49.85 16.27 22.56
N THR A 25 48.89 16.49 23.47
CA THR A 25 49.12 17.09 24.79
C THR A 25 49.39 16.07 25.89
N THR A 26 48.81 14.87 25.80
CA THR A 26 48.99 13.79 26.78
C THR A 26 50.05 12.80 26.32
N PHE A 27 50.81 12.22 27.24
CA PHE A 27 51.76 11.15 26.94
C PHE A 27 51.20 9.82 27.45
N ASP A 28 50.19 9.32 26.72
CA ASP A 28 49.49 8.07 27.02
C ASP A 28 50.04 6.89 26.20
N ALA A 29 49.48 5.69 26.43
CA ALA A 29 49.90 4.47 25.75
C ALA A 29 49.77 4.54 24.22
N CYS A 30 48.77 5.25 23.69
CA CYS A 30 48.60 5.41 22.24
C CYS A 30 49.66 6.34 21.64
N ARG A 31 50.06 7.39 22.36
CA ARG A 31 51.18 8.23 21.93
C ARG A 31 52.51 7.51 21.97
N VAL A 32 52.76 6.69 23.00
CA VAL A 32 53.96 5.83 23.05
C VAL A 32 53.96 4.86 21.88
N PHE A 33 52.82 4.24 21.57
CA PHE A 33 52.66 3.37 20.42
C PHE A 33 53.00 4.08 19.10
N GLN A 34 52.44 5.28 18.88
CA GLN A 34 52.71 6.07 17.68
C GLN A 34 54.17 6.53 17.60
N TYR A 35 54.77 6.97 18.70
CA TYR A 35 56.18 7.33 18.75
C TYR A 35 57.08 6.16 18.33
N ILE A 36 56.77 4.93 18.77
CA ILE A 36 57.49 3.73 18.32
C ILE A 36 57.23 3.47 16.83
N PHE A 37 56.00 3.62 16.36
CA PHE A 37 55.65 3.43 14.94
C PHE A 37 56.43 4.39 14.02
N GLU A 38 56.53 5.67 14.38
CA GLU A 38 57.27 6.68 13.61
C GLU A 38 58.79 6.42 13.63
N ASN A 39 59.36 6.08 14.79
CA ASN A 39 60.79 5.76 14.91
C ASN A 39 61.18 4.41 14.28
N THR A 40 60.21 3.57 13.95
CA THR A 40 60.41 2.30 13.23
C THR A 40 60.09 2.39 11.74
N ALA A 41 59.91 3.60 11.20
CA ALA A 41 59.63 3.83 9.78
C ALA A 41 60.69 3.23 8.83
N GLY A 42 61.96 3.15 9.26
CA GLY A 42 63.05 2.52 8.51
C GLY A 42 63.07 0.99 8.53
N LEU A 43 62.20 0.33 9.30
CA LEU A 43 62.03 -1.12 9.29
C LEU A 43 61.06 -1.55 8.17
N SER A 44 61.26 -2.77 7.66
CA SER A 44 60.41 -3.31 6.61
C SER A 44 58.96 -3.52 7.08
N THR A 45 58.03 -3.40 6.14
CA THR A 45 56.61 -3.61 6.37
C THR A 45 56.23 -5.08 6.22
N VAL A 46 55.20 -5.51 6.94
CA VAL A 46 54.69 -6.89 6.91
C VAL A 46 53.64 -6.99 5.80
N HIS A 47 53.77 -8.00 4.93
CA HIS A 47 52.86 -8.27 3.80
C HIS A 47 52.57 -7.05 2.91
N SER A 48 53.55 -6.16 2.73
CA SER A 48 53.43 -4.92 1.95
C SER A 48 52.34 -3.95 2.46
N ILE A 49 51.91 -4.07 3.71
CA ILE A 49 50.93 -3.17 4.33
C ILE A 49 51.69 -1.99 4.98
N PRO A 50 51.51 -0.74 4.52
CA PRO A 50 52.27 0.42 5.00
C PRO A 50 52.16 0.66 6.52
N PHE A 51 51.01 0.28 7.08
CA PHE A 51 50.68 0.49 8.49
C PHE A 51 51.06 -0.68 9.41
N TRP A 52 51.71 -1.72 8.87
CA TRP A 52 52.14 -2.88 9.65
C TRP A 52 53.66 -2.99 9.68
N ARG A 53 54.27 -2.56 10.78
CA ARG A 53 55.72 -2.63 11.01
C ARG A 53 56.12 -3.99 11.57
N GLN A 54 57.32 -4.45 11.25
CA GLN A 54 57.93 -5.60 11.93
C GLN A 54 58.01 -5.34 13.45
N SER A 55 57.62 -6.34 14.25
CA SER A 55 57.59 -6.31 15.72
C SER A 55 56.51 -5.42 16.38
N LEU A 56 55.65 -4.72 15.62
CA LEU A 56 54.55 -3.90 16.15
C LEU A 56 53.20 -4.41 15.61
N PRO A 57 52.14 -4.50 16.44
CA PRO A 57 50.82 -4.86 15.92
C PRO A 57 50.28 -3.77 14.98
N TRP A 58 49.51 -4.18 13.98
CA TRP A 58 48.75 -3.27 13.14
C TRP A 58 47.44 -2.87 13.83
N LEU A 59 47.31 -1.60 14.23
CA LEU A 59 46.13 -1.08 14.95
C LEU A 59 45.32 -0.04 14.16
N PHE A 60 45.96 0.74 13.29
CA PHE A 60 45.35 1.86 12.58
C PHE A 60 45.50 1.68 11.07
N TYR A 61 44.48 2.06 10.29
CA TYR A 61 44.55 2.07 8.83
C TYR A 61 45.06 3.40 8.24
N GLY A 62 45.74 4.21 9.07
CA GLY A 62 46.25 5.52 8.69
C GLY A 62 46.47 6.43 9.89
N ASP A 63 47.27 7.47 9.68
CA ASP A 63 47.56 8.56 10.62
C ASP A 63 46.83 9.86 10.27
N GLN A 64 46.25 9.95 9.07
CA GLN A 64 45.52 11.12 8.56
C GLN A 64 44.01 10.89 8.47
N LEU A 65 43.25 11.94 8.73
CA LEU A 65 41.80 11.97 8.51
C LEU A 65 41.50 11.83 7.00
N GLY A 66 40.48 11.04 6.66
CA GLY A 66 39.99 10.93 5.28
C GLY A 66 40.48 9.74 4.47
N LEU A 67 41.23 8.82 5.07
CA LEU A 67 41.62 7.55 4.44
C LEU A 67 40.50 6.49 4.43
N ALA A 68 39.49 6.63 5.30
CA ALA A 68 38.42 5.65 5.46
C ALA A 68 37.63 5.33 4.16
N PRO A 69 37.22 6.32 3.33
CA PRO A 69 36.53 6.03 2.08
C PRO A 69 37.36 5.17 1.12
N GLN A 70 38.67 5.40 1.06
CA GLN A 70 39.54 4.59 0.20
C GLN A 70 39.51 3.13 0.66
N ILE A 71 39.77 2.87 1.94
CA ILE A 71 39.79 1.51 2.51
C ILE A 71 38.45 0.78 2.32
N LEU A 72 37.34 1.49 2.47
CA LEU A 72 35.99 0.90 2.45
C LEU A 72 35.39 0.75 1.05
N SER A 73 35.92 1.42 0.03
CA SER A 73 35.26 1.47 -1.29
C SER A 73 36.17 1.30 -2.52
N THR A 74 37.49 1.20 -2.37
CA THR A 74 38.37 1.04 -3.54
C THR A 74 38.53 -0.41 -3.98
N THR A 75 38.63 -1.35 -3.04
CA THR A 75 39.04 -2.72 -3.36
C THR A 75 37.91 -3.69 -3.03
N PRO A 76 37.19 -4.23 -4.03
CA PRO A 76 36.18 -5.24 -3.80
C PRO A 76 36.83 -6.56 -3.38
N LEU A 77 36.12 -7.35 -2.57
CA LEU A 77 36.53 -8.71 -2.27
C LEU A 77 36.36 -9.59 -3.52
N PRO A 78 37.30 -10.50 -3.83
CA PRO A 78 37.23 -11.36 -5.02
C PRO A 78 36.20 -12.49 -4.89
N THR A 79 35.60 -12.67 -3.70
CA THR A 79 34.58 -13.70 -3.46
C THR A 79 33.20 -13.23 -3.92
N ASN A 80 32.56 -14.08 -4.72
CA ASN A 80 31.20 -13.88 -5.22
C ASN A 80 30.21 -14.60 -4.29
N PHE A 81 29.18 -13.88 -3.84
CA PHE A 81 28.11 -14.44 -3.02
C PHE A 81 26.85 -14.72 -3.84
N THR A 82 26.23 -15.87 -3.57
CA THR A 82 25.07 -16.38 -4.32
C THR A 82 24.03 -16.96 -3.35
N PHE A 83 22.75 -16.63 -3.56
CA PHE A 83 21.67 -17.10 -2.70
C PHE A 83 21.10 -18.46 -3.14
N LYS A 84 21.14 -18.77 -4.44
CA LYS A 84 20.51 -19.96 -5.03
C LYS A 84 21.38 -20.60 -6.11
N GLY A 85 21.28 -21.93 -6.25
CA GLY A 85 21.95 -22.71 -7.30
C GLY A 85 22.91 -23.77 -6.75
N GLN A 86 23.57 -24.51 -7.65
CA GLN A 86 24.53 -25.57 -7.28
C GLN A 86 25.78 -25.03 -6.57
N ASN A 87 26.14 -23.76 -6.81
CA ASN A 87 27.28 -23.08 -6.20
C ASN A 87 26.81 -22.06 -5.14
N GLN A 88 25.84 -22.43 -4.29
CA GLN A 88 25.33 -21.55 -3.23
C GLN A 88 26.45 -21.19 -2.25
N ASN A 89 26.74 -19.90 -2.12
CA ASN A 89 27.70 -19.36 -1.17
C ASN A 89 27.06 -18.22 -0.38
N THR A 90 26.47 -18.57 0.76
CA THR A 90 25.80 -17.62 1.68
C THR A 90 26.53 -17.49 3.01
N LYS A 91 27.71 -18.09 3.21
CA LYS A 91 28.40 -18.06 4.50
C LYS A 91 29.52 -17.02 4.51
N LEU A 92 29.45 -16.09 5.45
CA LEU A 92 30.54 -15.16 5.74
C LEU A 92 31.44 -15.78 6.80
N LYS A 93 32.62 -16.23 6.40
CA LYS A 93 33.56 -16.93 7.28
C LYS A 93 34.46 -15.93 8.02
N PHE A 94 33.97 -15.42 9.15
CA PHE A 94 34.78 -14.56 10.00
C PHE A 94 35.65 -15.36 10.97
N VAL A 95 36.92 -14.98 11.05
CA VAL A 95 37.93 -15.57 11.94
C VAL A 95 38.57 -14.45 12.75
N ALA A 96 38.81 -14.67 14.04
CA ALA A 96 39.51 -13.73 14.90
C ALA A 96 40.79 -14.33 15.48
N ALA A 97 41.85 -13.51 15.51
CA ALA A 97 43.02 -13.76 16.34
C ALA A 97 42.78 -13.17 17.73
N SER A 98 42.90 -14.00 18.77
CA SER A 98 42.67 -13.60 20.16
C SER A 98 44.00 -13.35 20.89
N TYR A 99 44.05 -12.28 21.69
CA TYR A 99 45.21 -11.92 22.52
C TYR A 99 44.79 -11.64 23.96
N ASP A 100 45.66 -11.96 24.91
CA ASP A 100 45.48 -11.57 26.32
C ASP A 100 45.94 -10.13 26.59
N ILE A 101 45.64 -9.61 27.77
CA ILE A 101 46.07 -8.26 28.19
C ILE A 101 47.59 -8.07 28.20
N LYS A 102 48.37 -9.15 28.37
CA LYS A 102 49.85 -9.12 28.39
C LYS A 102 50.46 -9.17 26.99
N GLY A 103 49.64 -9.23 25.94
CA GLY A 103 50.08 -9.28 24.55
C GLY A 103 50.42 -10.67 24.02
N ASN A 104 50.13 -11.74 24.77
CA ASN A 104 50.31 -13.11 24.30
C ASN A 104 49.19 -13.49 23.32
N PHE A 105 49.57 -14.14 22.24
CA PHE A 105 48.62 -14.77 21.32
C PHE A 105 47.97 -15.98 22.00
N LEU A 106 46.64 -16.04 21.97
CA LEU A 106 45.87 -17.14 22.55
C LEU A 106 45.55 -18.21 21.52
N LYS A 107 44.81 -17.85 20.47
CA LYS A 107 44.38 -18.77 19.40
C LYS A 107 43.74 -18.02 18.23
N TRP A 108 43.66 -18.72 17.09
CA TRP A 108 42.72 -18.41 16.02
C TRP A 108 41.39 -19.09 16.32
N GLN A 109 40.28 -18.39 16.13
CA GLN A 109 38.95 -18.96 16.32
C GLN A 109 37.93 -18.36 15.35
N THR A 110 36.94 -19.14 14.95
CA THR A 110 35.79 -18.67 14.18
C THR A 110 34.92 -17.77 15.05
N LEU A 111 34.19 -16.84 14.44
CA LEU A 111 33.20 -16.03 15.16
C LEU A 111 31.85 -16.75 15.36
N GLU A 112 31.65 -17.89 14.70
CA GLU A 112 30.53 -18.81 14.94
C GLU A 112 30.42 -19.18 16.43
N GLY A 113 29.19 -19.39 16.91
CA GLY A 113 28.91 -19.65 18.32
C GLY A 113 28.83 -18.38 19.20
N GLY A 114 28.84 -17.19 18.58
CA GLY A 114 28.57 -15.93 19.27
C GLY A 114 29.77 -15.36 20.04
N VAL A 115 31.00 -15.55 19.54
CA VAL A 115 32.24 -15.08 20.20
C VAL A 115 32.23 -13.58 20.50
N ILE A 116 31.71 -12.77 19.57
CA ILE A 116 31.60 -11.31 19.70
C ILE A 116 30.18 -10.85 20.06
N GLN A 117 29.27 -11.79 20.32
CA GLN A 117 27.88 -11.54 20.69
C GLN A 117 27.74 -11.75 22.20
N LEU A 118 27.52 -10.66 22.94
CA LEU A 118 27.38 -10.74 24.39
C LEU A 118 26.07 -11.40 24.84
N CYS A 119 25.04 -11.36 24.00
CA CYS A 119 23.74 -11.94 24.29
C CYS A 119 23.75 -13.46 24.05
N PRO A 120 23.39 -14.28 25.06
CA PRO A 120 23.32 -15.72 24.90
C PRO A 120 22.10 -16.11 24.06
N ASP A 121 22.29 -17.04 23.13
CA ASP A 121 21.23 -17.72 22.38
C ASP A 121 21.75 -19.10 21.93
N THR A 122 20.92 -19.87 21.22
CA THR A 122 21.31 -21.11 20.56
C THR A 122 22.32 -20.86 19.44
N GLU A 123 23.27 -21.76 19.25
CA GLU A 123 24.32 -21.64 18.24
C GLU A 123 23.76 -21.40 16.82
N LYS A 124 22.66 -22.09 16.47
CA LYS A 124 21.97 -21.92 15.17
C LYS A 124 21.50 -20.48 14.95
N ARG A 125 20.98 -19.83 15.99
CA ARG A 125 20.51 -18.43 15.92
C ARG A 125 21.66 -17.43 15.93
N LEU A 126 22.68 -17.67 16.75
CA LEU A 126 23.90 -16.84 16.77
C LEU A 126 24.60 -16.85 15.41
N ASN A 127 24.68 -18.03 14.78
CA ASN A 127 25.30 -18.22 13.46
C ASN A 127 24.50 -17.60 12.31
N ALA A 128 23.21 -17.30 12.49
CA ALA A 128 22.41 -16.61 11.47
C ALA A 128 22.97 -15.22 11.14
N ALA A 129 23.69 -14.58 12.07
CA ALA A 129 24.40 -13.31 11.85
C ALA A 129 25.42 -13.37 10.71
N TYR A 130 25.99 -14.55 10.45
CA TYR A 130 27.03 -14.75 9.44
C TYR A 130 26.48 -15.33 8.13
N SER A 131 25.16 -15.34 7.98
CA SER A 131 24.47 -15.70 6.72
C SER A 131 24.30 -14.45 5.84
N PHE A 132 24.99 -14.43 4.70
CA PHE A 132 24.92 -13.35 3.72
C PHE A 132 23.48 -13.10 3.26
N GLY A 133 23.07 -11.83 3.28
CA GLY A 133 21.70 -11.40 2.94
C GLY A 133 20.67 -11.56 4.05
N THR A 134 21.06 -11.99 5.25
CA THR A 134 20.16 -12.11 6.41
C THR A 134 20.39 -10.97 7.40
N THR A 135 19.47 -10.01 7.48
CA THR A 135 19.54 -8.94 8.48
C THR A 135 19.41 -9.54 9.87
N TYR A 136 20.40 -9.28 10.72
CA TYR A 136 20.46 -9.84 12.07
C TYR A 136 20.40 -8.72 13.11
N GLN A 137 19.59 -8.91 14.14
CA GLN A 137 19.46 -8.01 15.27
C GLN A 137 19.24 -8.84 16.53
N GLN A 138 20.02 -8.51 17.56
CA GLN A 138 19.96 -9.13 18.87
C GLN A 138 20.11 -8.04 19.93
N ASN A 139 19.20 -8.03 20.90
CA ASN A 139 19.25 -7.14 22.06
C ASN A 139 18.98 -7.95 23.34
N CYS A 140 19.66 -7.61 24.42
CA CYS A 140 19.40 -8.22 25.72
C CYS A 140 19.94 -7.33 26.85
N GLU A 141 19.46 -7.64 28.06
CA GLU A 141 19.99 -7.07 29.30
C GLU A 141 20.84 -8.10 30.04
N ILE A 142 22.08 -7.74 30.36
CA ILE A 142 23.02 -8.61 31.05
C ILE A 142 23.27 -8.05 32.46
N PRO A 143 23.05 -8.84 33.53
CA PRO A 143 23.41 -8.44 34.89
C PRO A 143 24.91 -8.19 35.02
N VAL A 144 25.31 -7.11 35.72
CA VAL A 144 26.72 -6.75 35.93
C VAL A 144 27.48 -7.86 36.66
N SER A 145 26.86 -8.54 37.62
CA SER A 145 27.44 -9.70 38.30
C SER A 145 27.86 -10.83 37.35
N LYS A 146 27.06 -11.09 36.30
CA LYS A 146 27.39 -12.08 35.26
C LYS A 146 28.54 -11.61 34.37
N ILE A 147 28.63 -10.31 34.11
CA ILE A 147 29.74 -9.74 33.33
C ILE A 147 31.06 -9.87 34.11
N LEU A 148 31.06 -9.51 35.39
CA LEU A 148 32.26 -9.59 36.23
C LEU A 148 32.79 -11.02 36.40
N THR A 149 31.89 -12.01 36.49
CA THR A 149 32.23 -13.43 36.57
C THR A 149 32.57 -14.06 35.22
N GLY A 150 31.97 -13.59 34.12
CA GLY A 150 32.26 -14.09 32.77
C GLY A 150 33.54 -13.50 32.16
N PHE A 151 33.88 -12.25 32.50
CA PHE A 151 34.94 -11.47 31.85
C PHE A 151 35.94 -10.91 32.87
N HIS A 152 36.65 -11.81 33.55
CA HIS A 152 37.64 -11.44 34.58
C HIS A 152 38.84 -10.64 34.02
N SER A 153 39.23 -10.90 32.77
CA SER A 153 40.33 -10.25 32.07
C SER A 153 39.92 -9.96 30.61
N PRO A 154 40.27 -8.79 30.04
CA PRO A 154 39.91 -8.46 28.66
C PRO A 154 40.65 -9.37 27.67
N VAL A 155 39.90 -9.87 26.69
CA VAL A 155 40.43 -10.55 25.51
C VAL A 155 40.28 -9.61 24.33
N PHE A 156 41.35 -9.49 23.54
CA PHE A 156 41.39 -8.64 22.36
C PHE A 156 41.28 -9.48 21.10
N TYR A 157 40.54 -8.97 20.11
CA TYR A 157 40.24 -9.65 18.86
C TYR A 157 40.67 -8.78 17.67
N ASP A 158 41.52 -9.35 16.81
CA ASP A 158 41.71 -8.86 15.45
C ASP A 158 40.83 -9.70 14.52
N VAL A 159 39.83 -9.08 13.89
CA VAL A 159 38.84 -9.80 13.06
C VAL A 159 39.26 -9.79 11.59
N PHE A 160 39.08 -10.93 10.94
CA PHE A 160 39.35 -11.16 9.53
C PHE A 160 38.17 -11.86 8.87
N LEU A 161 38.01 -11.63 7.57
CA LEU A 161 37.14 -12.39 6.69
C LEU A 161 38.00 -13.35 5.87
N GLU A 162 37.72 -14.64 5.97
CA GLU A 162 38.32 -15.65 5.10
C GLU A 162 37.69 -15.58 3.70
N TYR A 163 38.53 -15.45 2.68
CA TYR A 163 38.13 -15.44 1.29
C TYR A 163 39.02 -16.36 0.46
N THR A 164 38.47 -16.87 -0.65
CA THR A 164 39.23 -17.67 -1.61
C THR A 164 39.57 -16.79 -2.80
N ASP A 165 40.86 -16.68 -3.10
CA ASP A 165 41.35 -15.92 -4.25
C ASP A 165 41.10 -16.67 -5.58
N GLU A 166 41.27 -16.00 -6.72
CA GLU A 166 41.10 -16.59 -8.06
C GLU A 166 41.97 -17.85 -8.27
N ASN A 167 43.13 -17.89 -7.61
CA ASN A 167 44.06 -19.01 -7.61
C ASN A 167 43.69 -20.14 -6.62
N GLN A 168 42.48 -20.14 -6.05
CA GLN A 168 42.01 -21.07 -5.01
C GLN A 168 42.82 -21.08 -3.70
N HIS A 169 43.60 -20.03 -3.44
CA HIS A 169 44.31 -19.89 -2.18
C HIS A 169 43.39 -19.26 -1.13
N GLN A 170 43.41 -19.82 0.09
CA GLN A 170 42.70 -19.25 1.24
C GLN A 170 43.51 -18.08 1.79
N SER A 171 42.88 -16.91 1.81
CA SER A 171 43.48 -15.66 2.28
C SER A 171 42.59 -15.02 3.34
N LEU A 172 43.19 -14.22 4.22
CA LEU A 172 42.50 -13.49 5.27
C LEU A 172 42.49 -12.00 4.94
N TRP A 173 41.29 -11.42 4.87
CA TRP A 173 41.11 -9.98 4.73
C TRP A 173 40.88 -9.35 6.10
N ALA A 174 41.71 -8.39 6.51
CA ALA A 174 41.52 -7.70 7.79
C ALA A 174 40.25 -6.82 7.75
N VAL A 175 39.39 -6.97 8.75
CA VAL A 175 38.12 -6.22 8.84
C VAL A 175 38.39 -4.89 9.56
N PRO A 176 38.13 -3.74 8.94
CA PRO A 176 38.25 -2.44 9.60
C PRO A 176 37.19 -2.25 10.70
N VAL A 177 37.56 -1.46 11.71
CA VAL A 177 36.74 -1.17 12.89
C VAL A 177 36.56 0.35 13.06
N LEU A 178 35.31 0.80 13.06
CA LEU A 178 34.92 2.16 13.40
C LEU A 178 34.58 2.23 14.90
N ASN A 179 35.54 2.67 15.72
CA ASN A 179 35.32 2.90 17.15
C ASN A 179 34.69 4.28 17.37
N LEU A 180 33.42 4.33 17.80
CA LEU A 180 32.67 5.57 18.02
C LEU A 180 33.19 6.41 19.19
N ASN A 181 33.96 5.80 20.09
CA ASN A 181 34.56 6.46 21.25
C ASN A 181 35.98 6.99 20.97
N LEU A 182 36.50 6.81 19.74
CA LEU A 182 37.82 7.28 19.36
C LEU A 182 37.85 8.81 19.32
N GLN A 183 38.81 9.38 20.05
CA GLN A 183 39.08 10.80 20.06
C GLN A 183 40.40 11.12 19.37
N HIS A 184 40.40 12.09 18.46
CA HIS A 184 41.61 12.66 17.88
C HIS A 184 41.68 14.14 18.27
N ASN A 185 42.71 14.52 19.02
CA ASN A 185 42.87 15.86 19.60
C ASN A 185 41.62 16.35 20.35
N ARG A 186 41.04 15.46 21.19
CA ARG A 186 39.82 15.70 22.02
C ARG A 186 38.51 15.83 21.23
N ILE A 187 38.51 15.55 19.92
CA ILE A 187 37.31 15.55 19.09
C ILE A 187 36.94 14.10 18.75
N PHE A 188 35.66 13.73 18.91
CA PHE A 188 35.15 12.44 18.47
C PHE A 188 34.99 12.43 16.94
N VAL A 189 35.97 11.86 16.24
CA VAL A 189 36.04 11.91 14.78
C VAL A 189 35.14 10.89 14.07
N ASN A 190 34.76 9.83 14.78
CA ASN A 190 33.98 8.71 14.24
C ASN A 190 32.46 8.83 14.49
N GLN A 191 31.99 9.96 15.03
CA GLN A 191 30.57 10.22 15.26
C GLN A 191 29.92 11.06 14.14
N ASP A 192 30.72 11.63 13.24
CA ASP A 192 30.21 12.40 12.10
C ASP A 192 29.56 11.45 11.07
N SER A 193 28.46 11.89 10.47
CA SER A 193 27.78 11.19 9.37
C SER A 193 28.66 11.02 8.13
N SER A 194 29.60 11.93 7.91
CA SER A 194 30.52 11.87 6.77
C SER A 194 31.75 11.00 7.08
N SER A 195 32.00 10.02 6.22
CA SER A 195 33.18 9.15 6.30
C SER A 195 34.52 9.84 6.05
N SER A 196 34.50 11.11 5.61
CA SER A 196 35.70 11.92 5.34
C SER A 196 36.55 12.23 6.58
N LYS A 197 35.99 12.14 7.79
CA LYS A 197 36.73 12.38 9.04
C LYS A 197 37.02 11.10 9.81
N TRP A 198 36.57 9.94 9.33
CA TRP A 198 36.70 8.70 10.09
C TRP A 198 38.15 8.22 10.16
N LEU A 199 38.52 7.70 11.33
CA LEU A 199 39.75 6.96 11.59
C LEU A 199 39.39 5.50 11.90
N LEU A 200 39.84 4.60 11.02
CA LEU A 200 39.59 3.18 11.14
C LEU A 200 40.70 2.50 11.94
N THR A 201 40.26 1.63 12.85
CA THR A 201 41.10 0.80 13.72
C THR A 201 40.91 -0.68 13.37
N ARG A 202 41.57 -1.59 14.08
CA ARG A 202 41.51 -3.03 13.78
C ARG A 202 41.15 -3.93 14.96
N ARG A 203 41.67 -3.62 16.15
CA ARG A 203 41.56 -4.47 17.33
C ARG A 203 40.40 -4.03 18.21
N ILE A 204 39.59 -4.97 18.66
CA ILE A 204 38.46 -4.74 19.59
C ILE A 204 38.58 -5.59 20.85
N PHE A 205 37.89 -5.19 21.90
CA PHE A 205 37.59 -6.03 23.06
C PHE A 205 36.11 -5.88 23.44
N LEU A 206 35.56 -6.81 24.20
CA LEU A 206 34.13 -6.75 24.58
C LEU A 206 33.93 -6.12 25.96
N VAL A 207 34.76 -6.48 26.93
CA VAL A 207 34.63 -6.03 28.33
C VAL A 207 36.02 -5.79 28.90
N ASP A 208 36.20 -4.63 29.50
CA ASP A 208 37.35 -4.30 30.34
C ASP A 208 36.87 -4.09 31.79
N ALA A 209 37.24 -5.06 32.63
CA ALA A 209 37.00 -5.05 34.07
C ALA A 209 38.30 -4.90 34.88
N VAL A 210 39.41 -4.57 34.22
CA VAL A 210 40.74 -4.45 34.85
C VAL A 210 41.09 -2.98 35.07
N SER A 211 40.86 -2.10 34.09
CA SER A 211 41.27 -0.68 34.19
C SER A 211 40.62 0.09 35.33
N GLY A 212 39.43 -0.31 35.78
CA GLY A 212 38.71 0.35 36.86
C GLY A 212 38.99 -0.20 38.26
N ARG A 213 39.94 -1.12 38.43
CA ARG A 213 40.35 -1.63 39.74
C ARG A 213 41.34 -0.66 40.38
N GLU A 214 41.10 -0.31 41.65
CA GLU A 214 41.95 0.59 42.41
C GLU A 214 42.81 -0.23 43.40
N ASN A 215 44.09 0.12 43.54
CA ASN A 215 45.09 -0.46 44.46
C ASN A 215 45.48 -1.93 44.25
N ASP A 216 44.52 -2.85 44.20
CA ASP A 216 44.76 -4.29 44.07
C ASP A 216 44.01 -4.90 42.87
N LEU A 217 44.67 -5.82 42.17
CA LEU A 217 44.10 -6.58 41.06
C LEU A 217 43.01 -7.55 41.53
N GLY A 218 42.97 -7.93 42.80
CA GLY A 218 41.89 -8.73 43.39
C GLY A 218 40.62 -7.94 43.74
N SER A 219 40.69 -6.60 43.74
CA SER A 219 39.55 -5.74 44.11
C SER A 219 38.45 -5.72 43.05
N GLN A 220 37.22 -5.41 43.49
CA GLN A 220 36.14 -5.16 42.54
C GLN A 220 36.39 -3.84 41.80
N PRO A 221 36.22 -3.82 40.47
CA PRO A 221 36.40 -2.58 39.70
C PRO A 221 35.29 -1.58 40.06
N LYS A 222 35.67 -0.31 40.17
CA LYS A 222 34.73 0.81 40.37
C LYS A 222 33.98 1.15 39.09
N VAL A 223 34.66 1.01 37.95
CA VAL A 223 34.11 1.27 36.62
C VAL A 223 34.47 0.10 35.72
N ILE A 224 33.51 -0.38 34.92
CA ILE A 224 33.76 -1.32 33.83
C ILE A 224 33.43 -0.67 32.50
N ARG A 225 34.20 -1.01 31.47
CA ARG A 225 33.95 -0.57 30.10
C ARG A 225 33.44 -1.74 29.27
N ILE A 226 32.28 -1.59 28.65
CA ILE A 226 31.62 -2.65 27.89
C ILE A 226 31.31 -2.17 26.47
N ALA A 227 31.49 -3.04 25.48
CA ALA A 227 31.00 -2.86 24.13
C ALA A 227 29.47 -3.00 24.12
N THR A 228 28.77 -1.88 24.25
CA THR A 228 27.30 -1.85 24.34
C THR A 228 26.63 -1.97 22.99
N GLN A 229 27.30 -1.57 21.91
CA GLN A 229 26.79 -1.69 20.56
C GLN A 229 27.87 -2.21 19.62
N ILE A 230 27.57 -3.30 18.90
CA ILE A 230 28.40 -3.84 17.82
C ILE A 230 27.52 -3.98 16.58
N SER A 231 27.94 -3.38 15.47
CA SER A 231 27.24 -3.46 14.19
C SER A 231 28.21 -3.87 13.11
N LEU A 232 27.89 -4.92 12.36
CA LEU A 232 28.61 -5.30 11.15
C LEU A 232 27.83 -4.76 9.94
N SER A 233 28.42 -3.83 9.19
CA SER A 233 27.84 -3.36 7.92
C SER A 233 28.57 -3.96 6.74
N ILE A 234 27.79 -4.41 5.75
CA ILE A 234 28.29 -5.04 4.53
C ILE A 234 27.73 -4.26 3.36
N HIS A 235 28.61 -3.71 2.54
CA HIS A 235 28.23 -2.89 1.38
C HIS A 235 28.41 -3.71 0.10
N LEU A 236 27.35 -3.78 -0.70
CA LEU A 236 27.42 -4.39 -2.03
C LEU A 236 28.12 -3.45 -3.01
N VAL A 237 29.00 -4.00 -3.85
CA VAL A 237 29.68 -3.25 -4.91
C VAL A 237 28.66 -2.91 -5.99
N PRO A 238 28.43 -1.62 -6.29
CA PRO A 238 27.42 -1.21 -7.26
C PRO A 238 27.74 -1.75 -8.65
N ASN A 239 26.70 -2.07 -9.43
CA ASN A 239 26.78 -2.48 -10.84
C ASN A 239 27.54 -3.79 -11.13
N THR A 240 28.01 -4.51 -10.12
CA THR A 240 28.60 -5.84 -10.29
C THR A 240 27.52 -6.90 -10.05
N LYS A 241 26.96 -7.50 -11.11
CA LYS A 241 25.93 -8.55 -11.04
C LYS A 241 26.44 -9.89 -10.46
N ASN A 242 27.52 -9.84 -9.67
CA ASN A 242 28.33 -10.97 -9.24
C ASN A 242 28.29 -11.18 -7.71
N GLY A 243 27.57 -10.34 -6.96
CA GLY A 243 27.49 -10.48 -5.50
C GLY A 243 28.76 -10.05 -4.78
N ASN A 244 29.57 -9.18 -5.38
CA ASN A 244 30.82 -8.72 -4.80
C ASN A 244 30.51 -7.69 -3.71
N ILE A 245 31.22 -7.79 -2.60
CA ILE A 245 31.09 -6.86 -1.49
C ILE A 245 32.38 -6.09 -1.29
N TYR A 246 32.24 -4.88 -0.77
CA TYR A 246 33.36 -4.17 -0.18
C TYR A 246 33.75 -4.79 1.17
N PRO A 247 34.95 -4.49 1.70
CA PRO A 247 35.36 -4.95 3.01
C PRO A 247 34.29 -4.63 4.06
N PRO A 248 33.80 -5.63 4.82
CA PRO A 248 32.84 -5.39 5.89
C PRO A 248 33.41 -4.40 6.90
N LEU A 249 32.55 -3.61 7.54
CA LEU A 249 32.94 -2.66 8.58
C LEU A 249 32.31 -3.06 9.91
N ILE A 250 33.12 -3.12 10.97
CA ILE A 250 32.63 -3.30 12.34
C ILE A 250 32.54 -1.92 13.00
N THR A 251 31.35 -1.49 13.33
CA THR A 251 31.13 -0.29 14.15
C THR A 251 30.91 -0.71 15.59
N ILE A 252 31.69 -0.13 16.51
CA ILE A 252 31.64 -0.45 17.94
C ILE A 252 31.48 0.80 18.80
N ALA A 253 30.59 0.71 19.78
CA ALA A 253 30.40 1.71 20.82
C ALA A 253 30.68 1.09 22.18
N TYR A 254 31.48 1.80 22.98
CA TYR A 254 31.80 1.47 24.35
C TYR A 254 31.08 2.39 25.32
N SER A 255 30.70 1.86 26.47
CA SER A 255 30.12 2.64 27.56
C SER A 255 30.81 2.28 28.87
N ASP A 256 31.07 3.31 29.67
CA ASP A 256 31.63 3.19 31.02
C ASP A 256 30.50 3.10 32.03
N ILE A 257 30.55 2.11 32.92
CA ILE A 257 29.50 1.80 33.87
C ILE A 257 30.06 1.82 35.27
N ASP A 258 29.55 2.76 36.09
CA ASP A 258 29.88 2.86 37.50
C ASP A 258 29.21 1.72 38.28
N ILE A 259 30.04 0.93 38.98
CA ILE A 259 29.61 -0.20 39.78
C ILE A 259 29.24 0.31 41.16
N LYS A 260 27.93 0.28 41.46
CA LYS A 260 27.37 0.60 42.79
C LYS A 260 26.84 -0.66 43.47
N ASP A 261 26.04 -1.43 42.74
CA ASP A 261 25.48 -2.71 43.20
C ASP A 261 25.43 -3.70 42.01
N PRO A 262 26.41 -4.61 41.90
CA PRO A 262 26.50 -5.57 40.79
C PRO A 262 25.27 -6.48 40.63
N ASN A 263 24.50 -6.70 41.70
CA ASN A 263 23.37 -7.64 41.69
C ASN A 263 22.06 -7.00 41.21
N ARG A 264 21.95 -5.67 41.29
CA ARG A 264 20.76 -4.91 40.86
C ARG A 264 20.95 -4.15 39.56
N GLN A 265 22.19 -4.02 39.08
CA GLN A 265 22.52 -3.32 37.85
C GLN A 265 22.53 -4.29 36.65
N SER A 266 21.85 -3.91 35.57
CA SER A 266 21.89 -4.57 34.27
C SER A 266 22.39 -3.62 33.18
N VAL A 267 22.95 -4.19 32.12
CA VAL A 267 23.51 -3.45 30.99
C VAL A 267 22.80 -3.90 29.72
N LYS A 268 22.27 -2.95 28.96
CA LYS A 268 21.71 -3.20 27.62
C LYS A 268 22.83 -3.31 26.61
N VAL A 269 22.85 -4.40 25.87
CA VAL A 269 23.80 -4.62 24.78
C VAL A 269 23.08 -4.96 23.48
N PHE A 270 23.65 -4.51 22.36
CA PHE A 270 23.07 -4.60 21.03
C PHE A 270 24.09 -5.16 20.05
N PHE A 271 23.69 -6.18 19.30
CA PHE A 271 24.47 -6.72 18.18
C PHE A 271 23.60 -6.71 16.93
N SER A 272 24.14 -6.23 15.79
CA SER A 272 23.41 -6.24 14.53
C SER A 272 24.30 -6.45 13.31
N VAL A 273 23.71 -7.01 12.25
CA VAL A 273 24.33 -7.16 10.93
C VAL A 273 23.40 -6.52 9.90
N LYS A 274 23.95 -5.57 9.14
CA LYS A 274 23.23 -4.73 8.18
C LYS A 274 23.84 -4.85 6.80
N TYR A 275 22.98 -4.81 5.79
CA TYR A 275 23.34 -4.88 4.39
C TYR A 275 22.95 -3.57 3.73
N GLU A 276 23.91 -2.93 3.08
CA GLU A 276 23.75 -1.60 2.52
C GLU A 276 24.08 -1.60 1.04
N MET A 277 23.30 -0.83 0.28
CA MET A 277 23.49 -0.60 -1.14
C MET A 277 23.10 0.84 -1.45
N ASN A 278 23.80 1.44 -2.41
CA ASN A 278 23.40 2.75 -2.91
C ASN A 278 22.08 2.64 -3.68
N GLN A 279 21.04 3.30 -3.17
CA GLN A 279 19.69 3.32 -3.76
C GLN A 279 19.42 4.57 -4.62
N GLY A 280 20.43 5.41 -4.87
CA GLY A 280 20.27 6.69 -5.59
C GLY A 280 19.58 6.53 -6.95
N ASP A 281 20.01 5.54 -7.74
CA ASP A 281 19.44 5.28 -9.06
C ASP A 281 17.97 4.84 -8.98
N ALA A 282 17.63 4.00 -8.00
CA ALA A 282 16.25 3.55 -7.78
C ALA A 282 15.32 4.71 -7.37
N TYR A 283 15.83 5.67 -6.58
CA TYR A 283 15.08 6.88 -6.24
C TYR A 283 14.85 7.77 -7.44
N ILE A 284 15.89 8.05 -8.23
CA ILE A 284 15.78 8.87 -9.44
C ILE A 284 14.76 8.25 -10.41
N GLN A 285 14.78 6.92 -10.58
CA GLN A 285 13.80 6.21 -11.42
C GLN A 285 12.37 6.34 -10.89
N THR A 286 12.19 6.23 -9.57
CA THR A 286 10.88 6.40 -8.93
C THR A 286 10.35 7.83 -9.09
N ASP A 287 11.21 8.84 -8.92
CA ASP A 287 10.86 10.25 -9.07
C ASP A 287 10.50 10.59 -10.53
N ILE A 288 11.24 10.05 -11.49
CA ILE A 288 10.91 10.19 -12.92
C ILE A 288 9.55 9.56 -13.23
N ALA A 289 9.29 8.34 -12.73
CA ALA A 289 8.01 7.67 -12.92
C ALA A 289 6.85 8.49 -12.32
N LEU A 290 7.04 9.05 -11.13
CA LEU A 290 6.06 9.91 -10.47
C LEU A 290 5.80 11.19 -11.27
N GLY A 291 6.84 11.84 -11.79
CA GLY A 291 6.72 13.04 -12.63
C GLY A 291 5.95 12.79 -13.92
N VAL A 292 6.29 11.72 -14.64
CA VAL A 292 5.64 11.37 -15.92
C VAL A 292 4.19 10.94 -15.71
N LEU A 293 3.93 9.98 -14.82
CA LEU A 293 2.58 9.50 -14.55
C LEU A 293 1.71 10.56 -13.86
N GLY A 294 2.30 11.40 -13.02
CA GLY A 294 1.63 12.56 -12.41
C GLY A 294 1.19 13.58 -13.46
N GLY A 295 2.03 13.87 -14.45
CA GLY A 295 1.65 14.72 -15.59
C GLY A 295 0.48 14.16 -16.40
N LEU A 296 0.50 12.84 -16.67
CA LEU A 296 -0.63 12.16 -17.32
C LEU A 296 -1.90 12.17 -16.46
N ALA A 297 -1.77 12.08 -15.14
CA ALA A 297 -2.90 12.19 -14.21
C ALA A 297 -3.55 13.57 -14.25
N VAL A 298 -2.78 14.65 -14.41
CA VAL A 298 -3.33 16.01 -14.61
C VAL A 298 -4.12 16.09 -15.92
N LEU A 299 -3.58 15.56 -17.02
CA LEU A 299 -4.29 15.57 -18.31
C LEU A 299 -5.59 14.75 -18.25
N SER A 300 -5.53 13.56 -17.64
CA SER A 300 -6.70 12.71 -17.40
C SER A 300 -7.77 13.41 -16.55
N SER A 301 -7.37 14.08 -15.46
CA SER A 301 -8.31 14.77 -14.58
C SER A 301 -8.92 16.02 -15.24
N LEU A 302 -8.17 16.73 -16.08
CA LEU A 302 -8.69 17.80 -16.92
C LEU A 302 -9.76 17.30 -17.89
N LEU A 303 -9.50 16.18 -18.59
CA LEU A 303 -10.47 15.57 -19.50
C LEU A 303 -11.76 15.14 -18.78
N LYS A 304 -11.64 14.50 -17.61
CA LYS A 304 -12.81 14.14 -16.78
C LYS A 304 -13.59 15.36 -16.31
N THR A 305 -12.88 16.44 -15.96
CA THR A 305 -13.51 17.70 -15.55
C THR A 305 -14.23 18.37 -16.72
N ALA A 306 -13.63 18.37 -17.91
CA ALA A 306 -14.25 18.89 -19.12
C ALA A 306 -15.52 18.11 -19.47
N GLY A 307 -15.47 16.77 -19.44
CA GLY A 307 -16.64 15.93 -19.64
C GLY A 307 -17.73 16.16 -18.59
N TRP A 308 -17.37 16.26 -17.31
CA TRP A 308 -18.33 16.62 -16.25
C TRP A 308 -18.95 18.00 -16.45
N LYS A 309 -18.18 19.00 -16.89
CA LYS A 309 -18.67 20.35 -17.10
C LYS A 309 -19.69 20.40 -18.23
N LYS A 310 -19.43 19.69 -19.32
CA LYS A 310 -20.40 19.48 -20.42
C LYS A 310 -21.69 18.83 -19.93
N ARG A 311 -21.59 17.81 -19.08
CA ARG A 311 -22.74 17.09 -18.50
C ARG A 311 -23.60 17.94 -17.54
N ILE A 312 -23.08 19.05 -17.04
CA ILE A 312 -23.85 20.04 -16.27
C ILE A 312 -24.54 21.06 -17.17
N GLY A 313 -24.04 21.28 -18.39
CA GLY A 313 -24.57 22.30 -19.31
C GLY A 313 -24.30 23.74 -18.85
N SER A 314 -23.22 23.98 -18.08
CA SER A 314 -22.81 25.32 -17.65
C SER A 314 -21.48 25.70 -18.31
N PRO A 315 -21.40 26.84 -19.02
CA PRO A 315 -20.16 27.28 -19.67
C PRO A 315 -19.16 27.97 -18.73
N MET A 316 -19.58 28.38 -17.53
CA MET A 316 -18.78 29.21 -16.62
C MET A 316 -17.90 28.36 -15.69
N ILE A 317 -16.60 28.63 -15.63
CA ILE A 317 -15.71 27.99 -14.65
C ILE A 317 -15.95 28.65 -13.29
N ASP A 318 -16.60 27.90 -12.39
CA ASP A 318 -16.90 28.29 -11.02
C ASP A 318 -15.99 27.58 -10.01
N LEU A 319 -16.05 27.99 -8.74
CA LEU A 319 -15.33 27.32 -7.65
C LEU A 319 -15.70 25.82 -7.56
N GLN A 320 -16.94 25.47 -7.90
CA GLN A 320 -17.40 24.08 -7.94
C GLN A 320 -16.62 23.25 -8.98
N THR A 321 -16.31 23.82 -10.13
CA THR A 321 -15.50 23.19 -11.18
C THR A 321 -14.07 22.93 -10.70
N VAL A 322 -13.48 23.90 -10.00
CA VAL A 322 -12.13 23.74 -9.40
C VAL A 322 -12.14 22.63 -8.35
N MET A 323 -13.14 22.62 -7.45
CA MET A 323 -13.27 21.57 -6.43
C MET A 323 -13.49 20.18 -7.05
N LYS A 324 -14.24 20.10 -8.15
CA LYS A 324 -14.46 18.84 -8.89
C LYS A 324 -13.17 18.36 -9.57
N PHE A 325 -12.42 19.26 -10.18
CA PHE A 325 -11.11 18.97 -10.73
C PHE A 325 -10.17 18.39 -9.66
N LEU A 326 -10.09 19.03 -8.48
CA LEU A 326 -9.26 18.55 -7.38
C LEU A 326 -9.67 17.15 -6.91
N ALA A 327 -10.98 16.85 -6.85
CA ALA A 327 -11.47 15.51 -6.48
C ALA A 327 -11.12 14.44 -7.53
N TYR A 328 -11.24 14.75 -8.83
CA TYR A 328 -10.82 13.84 -9.89
C TYR A 328 -9.31 13.67 -9.93
N TYR A 329 -8.55 14.76 -9.76
CA TYR A 329 -7.10 14.74 -9.71
C TYR A 329 -6.59 13.93 -8.53
N ALA A 330 -7.18 14.07 -7.34
CA ALA A 330 -6.85 13.23 -6.19
C ALA A 330 -7.01 11.74 -6.51
N GLY A 331 -8.09 11.36 -7.19
CA GLY A 331 -8.33 9.98 -7.61
C GLY A 331 -7.31 9.45 -8.62
N ASP A 332 -6.95 10.24 -9.61
CA ASP A 332 -5.97 9.85 -10.63
C ASP A 332 -4.56 9.80 -10.05
N LEU A 333 -4.19 10.77 -9.20
CA LEU A 333 -2.93 10.78 -8.48
C LEU A 333 -2.83 9.62 -7.47
N ALA A 334 -3.92 9.22 -6.81
CA ALA A 334 -3.95 8.03 -5.96
C ALA A 334 -3.62 6.76 -6.75
N ASN A 335 -4.14 6.63 -7.96
CA ASN A 335 -3.83 5.50 -8.85
C ASN A 335 -2.36 5.51 -9.29
N VAL A 336 -1.78 6.69 -9.53
CA VAL A 336 -0.36 6.84 -9.85
C VAL A 336 0.51 6.37 -8.69
N PHE A 337 0.28 6.89 -7.48
CA PHE A 337 1.03 6.45 -6.30
C PHE A 337 0.87 4.95 -6.09
N PHE A 338 -0.35 4.42 -6.24
CA PHE A 338 -0.63 3.00 -6.13
C PHE A 338 0.16 2.13 -7.12
N ILE A 339 0.18 2.49 -8.41
CA ILE A 339 0.94 1.75 -9.43
C ILE A 339 2.43 1.77 -9.12
N ILE A 340 2.97 2.92 -8.73
CA ILE A 340 4.38 3.08 -8.40
C ILE A 340 4.75 2.24 -7.17
N THR A 341 3.97 2.33 -6.08
CA THR A 341 4.28 1.59 -4.86
C THR A 341 4.13 0.09 -5.04
N VAL A 342 3.14 -0.39 -5.79
CA VAL A 342 3.01 -1.81 -6.16
C VAL A 342 4.18 -2.25 -7.04
N GLY A 343 4.54 -1.47 -8.06
CA GLY A 343 5.67 -1.78 -8.94
C GLY A 343 6.99 -1.88 -8.18
N THR A 344 7.30 -0.89 -7.33
CA THR A 344 8.50 -0.87 -6.49
C THR A 344 8.48 -2.00 -5.46
N GLY A 345 7.34 -2.28 -4.82
CA GLY A 345 7.21 -3.39 -3.89
C GLY A 345 7.46 -4.75 -4.55
N LEU A 346 6.83 -4.99 -5.70
CA LEU A 346 7.02 -6.22 -6.48
C LEU A 346 8.45 -6.35 -7.01
N TYR A 347 9.08 -5.25 -7.42
CA TYR A 347 10.49 -5.22 -7.80
C TYR A 347 11.36 -5.77 -6.67
N TRP A 348 11.25 -5.20 -5.46
CA TRP A 348 12.05 -5.67 -4.33
C TRP A 348 11.71 -7.10 -3.95
N LEU A 349 10.44 -7.49 -3.95
CA LEU A 349 10.04 -8.87 -3.64
C LEU A 349 10.67 -9.88 -4.61
N ILE A 350 10.58 -9.62 -5.91
CA ILE A 350 11.09 -10.53 -6.94
C ILE A 350 12.62 -10.50 -6.97
N PHE A 351 13.25 -9.33 -7.11
CA PHE A 351 14.70 -9.26 -7.28
C PHE A 351 15.46 -9.59 -6.01
N PHE A 352 14.92 -9.34 -4.81
CA PHE A 352 15.59 -9.75 -3.58
C PHE A 352 15.43 -11.25 -3.29
N LYS A 353 14.20 -11.80 -3.39
CA LYS A 353 13.93 -13.21 -3.04
C LYS A 353 14.23 -14.20 -4.18
N ALA A 354 14.14 -13.80 -5.44
CA ALA A 354 14.33 -14.70 -6.59
C ALA A 354 15.75 -14.68 -7.18
N GLN A 355 16.65 -13.82 -6.71
CA GLN A 355 18.02 -13.73 -7.26
C GLN A 355 18.87 -14.97 -6.96
N THR A 356 19.68 -15.36 -7.96
CA THR A 356 20.72 -16.41 -7.84
C THR A 356 22.05 -15.80 -7.42
N SER A 357 22.56 -14.86 -8.21
CA SER A 357 23.68 -13.98 -7.86
C SER A 357 23.15 -12.70 -7.21
N VAL A 358 23.81 -12.22 -6.16
CA VAL A 358 23.32 -11.05 -5.44
C VAL A 358 23.62 -9.78 -6.23
N SER A 359 22.57 -9.14 -6.72
CA SER A 359 22.66 -7.85 -7.43
C SER A 359 22.01 -6.71 -6.67
N VAL A 360 21.08 -7.03 -5.77
CA VAL A 360 20.12 -6.07 -5.21
C VAL A 360 19.86 -6.40 -3.74
N LEU A 361 20.08 -5.43 -2.84
CA LEU A 361 19.83 -5.53 -1.39
C LEU A 361 18.69 -4.62 -0.95
N LEU A 362 17.91 -5.06 0.04
CA LEU A 362 16.75 -4.32 0.55
C LEU A 362 17.14 -2.92 1.04
N PRO A 363 16.27 -1.91 0.84
CA PRO A 363 16.43 -0.59 1.46
C PRO A 363 16.44 -0.66 2.98
N MET A 364 17.20 0.23 3.61
CA MET A 364 17.25 0.36 5.05
C MET A 364 15.96 0.99 5.62
N PRO A 365 15.63 0.83 6.91
CA PRO A 365 14.37 1.33 7.47
C PRO A 365 14.12 2.84 7.31
N ASP A 366 15.17 3.66 7.32
CA ASP A 366 15.15 5.10 7.03
C ASP A 366 14.79 5.38 5.57
N GLN A 367 15.31 4.55 4.67
CA GLN A 367 15.03 4.60 3.24
C GLN A 367 13.58 4.16 2.93
N GLU A 368 13.03 3.22 3.69
CA GLU A 368 11.63 2.77 3.55
C GLU A 368 10.61 3.85 3.95
N GLU A 369 10.99 4.88 4.72
CA GLU A 369 10.06 5.91 5.21
C GLU A 369 9.38 6.69 4.06
N ARG A 370 10.14 7.01 3.01
CA ARG A 370 9.61 7.66 1.79
C ARG A 370 8.56 6.78 1.10
N PHE A 371 8.84 5.48 1.01
CA PHE A 371 7.92 4.51 0.42
C PHE A 371 6.62 4.42 1.22
N VAL A 372 6.71 4.32 2.56
CA VAL A 372 5.54 4.31 3.44
C VAL A 372 4.71 5.58 3.30
N THR A 373 5.38 6.73 3.16
CA THR A 373 4.71 8.01 2.92
C THR A 373 3.92 8.00 1.61
N TYR A 374 4.47 7.46 0.52
CA TYR A 374 3.75 7.33 -0.75
C TYR A 374 2.52 6.41 -0.65
N VAL A 375 2.62 5.30 0.09
CA VAL A 375 1.46 4.42 0.34
C VAL A 375 0.38 5.17 1.15
N GLY A 376 0.78 5.95 2.16
CA GLY A 376 -0.13 6.79 2.94
C GLY A 376 -0.83 7.85 2.09
N CYS A 377 -0.09 8.54 1.21
CA CYS A 377 -0.66 9.48 0.24
C CYS A 377 -1.63 8.81 -0.72
N ALA A 378 -1.28 7.63 -1.25
CA ALA A 378 -2.17 6.84 -2.11
C ALA A 378 -3.50 6.56 -1.42
N PHE A 379 -3.46 6.08 -0.16
CA PHE A 379 -4.66 5.80 0.63
C PHE A 379 -5.50 7.06 0.88
N ALA A 380 -4.90 8.14 1.37
CA ALA A 380 -5.63 9.37 1.69
C ALA A 380 -6.35 9.96 0.47
N LEU A 381 -5.67 10.02 -0.67
CA LEU A 381 -6.24 10.50 -1.93
C LEU A 381 -7.31 9.53 -2.48
N LYS A 382 -7.09 8.22 -2.34
CA LYS A 382 -8.09 7.21 -2.76
C LYS A 382 -9.34 7.26 -1.90
N ALA A 383 -9.21 7.48 -0.60
CA ALA A 383 -10.33 7.68 0.32
C ALA A 383 -11.16 8.91 -0.07
N LEU A 384 -10.50 10.01 -0.44
CA LEU A 384 -11.18 11.21 -0.95
C LEU A 384 -11.95 10.92 -2.25
N GLN A 385 -11.33 10.20 -3.20
CA GLN A 385 -11.99 9.79 -4.44
C GLN A 385 -13.21 8.89 -4.17
N PHE A 386 -13.05 7.89 -3.29
CA PHE A 386 -14.11 6.96 -2.93
C PHE A 386 -15.28 7.69 -2.27
N LEU A 387 -15.00 8.55 -1.29
CA LEU A 387 -16.03 9.34 -0.61
C LEU A 387 -16.77 10.25 -1.60
N HIS A 388 -16.04 10.89 -2.51
CA HIS A 388 -16.62 11.72 -3.57
C HIS A 388 -17.56 10.91 -4.48
N LYS A 389 -17.15 9.71 -4.89
CA LYS A 389 -17.99 8.80 -5.69
C LYS A 389 -19.21 8.33 -4.90
N LEU A 390 -19.04 7.94 -3.64
CA LEU A 390 -20.11 7.49 -2.76
C LEU A 390 -21.19 8.59 -2.63
N ILE A 391 -20.77 9.83 -2.35
CA ILE A 391 -21.68 10.98 -2.29
C ILE A 391 -22.40 11.16 -3.64
N SER A 392 -21.68 11.11 -4.75
CA SER A 392 -22.31 11.24 -6.08
C SER A 392 -23.32 10.12 -6.38
N GLN A 393 -23.14 8.92 -5.84
CA GLN A 393 -24.01 7.77 -6.05
C GLN A 393 -25.27 7.79 -5.17
N ILE A 394 -25.18 8.34 -3.95
CA ILE A 394 -26.32 8.47 -3.03
C ILE A 394 -27.20 9.68 -3.33
N THR A 395 -26.74 10.63 -4.15
CA THR A 395 -27.49 11.86 -4.52
C THR A 395 -28.09 11.81 -5.94
N ILE A 396 -28.22 10.63 -6.53
CA ILE A 396 -28.75 10.48 -7.90
C ILE A 396 -30.23 10.85 -7.93
N ASP A 397 -30.64 11.54 -9.00
CA ASP A 397 -32.05 11.77 -9.31
C ASP A 397 -32.58 10.56 -10.09
N ILE A 398 -33.57 9.86 -9.52
CA ILE A 398 -34.24 8.71 -10.13
C ILE A 398 -35.73 8.96 -10.23
N PHE A 399 -36.32 8.67 -11.38
CA PHE A 399 -37.75 8.74 -11.62
C PHE A 399 -38.24 7.51 -12.38
N PHE A 400 -39.36 6.95 -11.94
CA PHE A 400 -40.04 5.82 -12.61
C PHE A 400 -41.21 6.33 -13.44
N ILE A 401 -41.18 6.01 -14.73
CA ILE A 401 -42.23 6.36 -15.69
C ILE A 401 -43.15 5.14 -15.83
N ASP A 402 -44.41 5.28 -15.41
CA ASP A 402 -45.42 4.22 -15.54
C ASP A 402 -46.22 4.43 -16.83
N TRP A 403 -46.14 3.44 -17.73
CA TRP A 403 -46.81 3.46 -19.03
C TRP A 403 -48.22 2.88 -19.01
N GLU A 404 -48.66 2.31 -17.88
CA GLU A 404 -49.95 1.66 -17.76
C GLU A 404 -51.10 2.66 -17.85
N ARG A 405 -52.14 2.28 -18.59
CA ARG A 405 -53.32 3.13 -18.82
C ARG A 405 -54.49 2.63 -17.97
N PRO A 406 -55.34 3.55 -17.46
CA PRO A 406 -56.52 3.16 -16.69
C PRO A 406 -57.49 2.32 -17.54
N LYS A 407 -57.81 1.11 -17.07
CA LYS A 407 -58.70 0.16 -17.76
C LYS A 407 -60.18 0.52 -17.54
N GLY A 408 -60.67 1.50 -18.29
CA GLY A 408 -62.10 1.88 -18.31
C GLY A 408 -62.51 2.94 -17.27
N LYS A 409 -63.82 3.19 -17.17
CA LYS A 409 -64.40 4.18 -16.25
C LYS A 409 -65.40 3.49 -15.31
N VAL A 410 -65.26 3.74 -14.02
CA VAL A 410 -66.21 3.34 -12.97
C VAL A 410 -67.14 4.51 -12.67
N LEU A 411 -68.42 4.24 -12.47
CA LEU A 411 -69.37 5.24 -11.99
C LEU A 411 -69.17 5.39 -10.48
N LYS A 412 -68.68 6.55 -10.02
CA LYS A 412 -68.56 6.85 -8.60
C LYS A 412 -69.79 7.67 -8.19
N ALA A 413 -70.57 7.15 -7.24
CA ALA A 413 -71.63 7.93 -6.59
C ALA A 413 -70.96 8.98 -5.70
N VAL A 414 -71.30 10.25 -5.90
CA VAL A 414 -70.85 11.36 -5.04
C VAL A 414 -71.89 11.51 -3.94
N GLU A 415 -71.50 11.35 -2.68
CA GLU A 415 -72.36 11.76 -1.56
C GLU A 415 -72.50 13.29 -1.59
N GLY A 416 -73.70 13.79 -1.86
CA GLY A 416 -74.06 15.20 -1.65
C GLY A 416 -74.76 15.92 -2.81
N GLU A 417 -74.55 15.53 -4.07
CA GLU A 417 -75.27 16.11 -5.22
C GLU A 417 -75.51 15.02 -6.26
N GLY A 418 -76.74 14.86 -6.75
CA GLY A 418 -77.22 13.77 -7.62
C GLY A 418 -76.64 13.72 -9.04
N GLY A 419 -75.35 13.99 -9.22
CA GLY A 419 -74.61 13.84 -10.46
C GLY A 419 -73.70 12.61 -10.44
N VAL A 420 -73.97 11.64 -11.30
CA VAL A 420 -73.06 10.51 -11.53
C VAL A 420 -71.83 11.00 -12.29
N ARG A 421 -70.67 11.07 -11.62
CA ARG A 421 -69.40 11.35 -12.29
C ARG A 421 -68.69 10.05 -12.65
N SER A 422 -68.38 9.90 -13.94
CA SER A 422 -67.57 8.79 -14.45
C SER A 422 -66.10 9.04 -14.09
N ALA A 423 -65.54 8.23 -13.20
CA ALA A 423 -64.14 8.29 -12.77
C ALA A 423 -63.35 7.15 -13.41
N THR A 424 -62.15 7.41 -13.92
CA THR A 424 -61.29 6.36 -14.51
C THR A 424 -60.85 5.35 -13.44
N VAL A 425 -60.78 4.06 -13.78
CA VAL A 425 -60.21 3.02 -12.89
C VAL A 425 -58.78 3.41 -12.53
N PRO A 426 -58.39 3.43 -11.23
CA PRO A 426 -57.02 3.75 -10.84
C PRO A 426 -56.05 2.66 -11.31
N VAL A 427 -54.85 3.07 -11.72
CA VAL A 427 -53.75 2.18 -12.09
C VAL A 427 -53.09 1.62 -10.84
N SER A 428 -52.68 0.34 -10.87
CA SER A 428 -51.97 -0.31 -9.76
C SER A 428 -50.56 0.25 -9.60
N ILE A 429 -50.18 0.60 -8.36
CA ILE A 429 -48.83 1.08 -8.02
C ILE A 429 -47.82 -0.04 -7.77
N TRP A 430 -48.29 -1.29 -7.62
CA TRP A 430 -47.45 -2.40 -7.19
C TRP A 430 -46.26 -2.65 -8.12
N ARG A 431 -46.43 -2.50 -9.44
CA ARG A 431 -45.34 -2.60 -10.42
C ARG A 431 -44.20 -1.64 -10.10
N THR A 432 -44.52 -0.40 -9.72
CA THR A 432 -43.52 0.61 -9.32
C THR A 432 -42.82 0.23 -8.03
N TYR A 433 -43.52 -0.37 -7.06
CA TYR A 433 -42.89 -0.90 -5.86
C TYR A 433 -41.96 -2.07 -6.15
N PHE A 434 -42.33 -2.99 -7.04
CA PHE A 434 -41.45 -4.09 -7.45
C PHE A 434 -40.17 -3.58 -8.11
N VAL A 435 -40.26 -2.68 -9.09
CA VAL A 435 -39.08 -2.10 -9.75
C VAL A 435 -38.24 -1.28 -8.76
N ALA A 436 -38.86 -0.55 -7.84
CA ALA A 436 -38.15 0.20 -6.80
C ALA A 436 -37.40 -0.72 -5.82
N ASN A 437 -38.02 -1.84 -5.43
CA ASN A 437 -37.41 -2.82 -4.54
C ASN A 437 -36.19 -3.48 -5.19
N GLU A 438 -36.31 -3.90 -6.45
CA GLU A 438 -35.21 -4.50 -7.19
C GLU A 438 -34.08 -3.51 -7.44
N TRP A 439 -34.40 -2.24 -7.70
CA TRP A 439 -33.38 -1.18 -7.74
C TRP A 439 -32.67 -1.02 -6.40
N ASN A 440 -33.38 -1.14 -5.27
CA ASN A 440 -32.79 -1.07 -3.92
C ASN A 440 -31.80 -2.22 -3.67
N GLU A 441 -32.17 -3.44 -4.08
CA GLU A 441 -31.33 -4.63 -3.94
C GLU A 441 -30.02 -4.51 -4.72
N ILE A 442 -30.07 -4.08 -5.98
CA ILE A 442 -28.88 -4.00 -6.85
C ILE A 442 -27.89 -2.88 -6.47
N GLN A 443 -28.25 -1.93 -5.58
CA GLN A 443 -27.39 -0.79 -5.25
C GLN A 443 -26.03 -1.18 -4.68
N THR A 444 -26.00 -2.26 -3.90
CA THR A 444 -24.81 -2.72 -3.17
C THR A 444 -24.23 -4.02 -3.72
N VAL A 445 -24.78 -4.55 -4.81
CA VAL A 445 -24.25 -5.74 -5.48
C VAL A 445 -22.86 -5.44 -6.02
N ARG A 446 -21.94 -6.37 -5.76
CA ARG A 446 -20.53 -6.33 -6.18
C ARG A 446 -20.19 -7.55 -7.01
N LYS A 447 -19.15 -7.43 -7.83
CA LYS A 447 -18.63 -8.56 -8.62
C LYS A 447 -17.77 -9.50 -7.78
N ILE A 448 -17.16 -8.96 -6.72
CA ILE A 448 -16.31 -9.69 -5.77
C ILE A 448 -17.09 -9.90 -4.47
N ASN A 449 -16.93 -11.08 -3.86
CA ASN A 449 -17.42 -11.30 -2.49
C ASN A 449 -16.38 -10.74 -1.49
N PRO A 450 -16.72 -9.68 -0.72
CA PRO A 450 -15.74 -9.00 0.15
C PRO A 450 -15.25 -9.89 1.30
N LEU A 451 -16.13 -10.71 1.89
CA LEU A 451 -15.77 -11.64 2.95
C LEU A 451 -14.80 -12.71 2.43
N PHE A 452 -15.11 -13.30 1.28
CA PHE A 452 -14.26 -14.31 0.66
C PHE A 452 -12.89 -13.73 0.28
N GLN A 453 -12.84 -12.49 -0.23
CA GLN A 453 -11.59 -11.78 -0.53
C GLN A 453 -10.69 -11.67 0.71
N VAL A 454 -11.22 -11.14 1.82
CA VAL A 454 -10.44 -10.92 3.06
C VAL A 454 -9.99 -12.25 3.67
N LEU A 455 -10.87 -13.25 3.76
CA LEU A 455 -10.54 -14.56 4.33
C LEU A 455 -9.49 -15.31 3.50
N THR A 456 -9.60 -15.26 2.18
CA THR A 456 -8.65 -15.93 1.28
C THR A 456 -7.27 -15.27 1.36
N VAL A 457 -7.22 -13.93 1.36
CA VAL A 457 -5.95 -13.20 1.55
C VAL A 457 -5.31 -13.58 2.89
N LEU A 458 -6.09 -13.58 3.98
CA LEU A 458 -5.60 -13.93 5.31
C LEU A 458 -5.12 -15.39 5.39
N PHE A 459 -5.82 -16.31 4.74
CA PHE A 459 -5.43 -17.72 4.63
C PHE A 459 -4.05 -17.86 3.98
N PHE A 460 -3.80 -17.22 2.83
CA PHE A 460 -2.49 -17.30 2.18
C PHE A 460 -1.38 -16.63 3.00
N LEU A 461 -1.66 -15.48 3.62
CA LEU A 461 -0.68 -14.76 4.42
C LEU A 461 -0.27 -15.51 5.69
N GLU A 462 -1.24 -15.96 6.49
CA GLU A 462 -1.01 -16.53 7.82
C GLU A 462 -0.93 -18.06 7.83
N VAL A 463 -1.83 -18.75 7.12
CA VAL A 463 -1.93 -20.23 7.17
C VAL A 463 -0.93 -20.87 6.20
N VAL A 464 -0.88 -20.40 4.96
CA VAL A 464 0.10 -20.91 3.97
C VAL A 464 1.51 -20.37 4.25
N GLY A 465 1.62 -19.25 4.95
CA GLY A 465 2.90 -18.70 5.41
C GLY A 465 3.56 -17.72 4.44
N PHE A 466 2.81 -17.10 3.52
CA PHE A 466 3.36 -16.07 2.61
C PHE A 466 3.94 -14.87 3.37
N LYS A 467 3.52 -14.62 4.62
CA LYS A 467 4.16 -13.62 5.48
C LYS A 467 5.68 -13.81 5.63
N ASN A 468 6.17 -15.06 5.54
CA ASN A 468 7.60 -15.36 5.68
C ASN A 468 8.43 -14.86 4.49
N LEU A 469 7.80 -14.53 3.35
CA LEU A 469 8.46 -13.84 2.24
C LEU A 469 8.73 -12.36 2.55
N ALA A 470 8.10 -11.78 3.58
CA ALA A 470 8.35 -10.41 4.00
C ALA A 470 9.55 -10.26 4.97
N LEU A 471 10.18 -11.38 5.37
CA LEU A 471 11.36 -11.38 6.23
C LEU A 471 12.60 -10.89 5.46
N MET A 472 13.46 -10.11 6.13
CA MET A 472 14.72 -9.59 5.59
C MET A 472 15.83 -10.67 5.54
N ASP A 473 15.56 -11.78 4.87
CA ASP A 473 16.51 -12.86 4.66
C ASP A 473 16.52 -13.39 3.22
N SER A 474 17.54 -14.15 2.85
CA SER A 474 17.68 -14.69 1.49
C SER A 474 16.73 -15.88 1.20
N SER A 475 16.12 -16.46 2.23
CA SER A 475 15.23 -17.60 2.09
C SER A 475 13.89 -17.23 1.46
N SER A 476 13.43 -18.07 0.52
CA SER A 476 12.09 -18.01 -0.08
C SER A 476 11.14 -19.06 0.48
N SER A 477 11.50 -19.73 1.58
CA SER A 477 10.67 -20.75 2.19
C SER A 477 9.43 -20.14 2.85
N LEU A 478 8.27 -20.74 2.57
CA LEU A 478 7.00 -20.38 3.20
C LEU A 478 6.87 -20.94 4.62
N SER A 479 7.59 -22.01 4.96
CA SER A 479 7.64 -22.59 6.30
C SER A 479 8.96 -22.28 6.98
N ARG A 480 8.91 -22.08 8.31
CA ARG A 480 10.09 -21.83 9.15
C ARG A 480 10.13 -22.81 10.32
N ASP A 481 11.32 -23.29 10.63
CA ASP A 481 11.55 -24.11 11.81
C ASP A 481 11.58 -23.19 13.05
N PRO A 482 10.92 -23.55 14.17
CA PRO A 482 10.96 -22.77 15.41
C PRO A 482 12.38 -22.51 15.95
N SER A 483 13.33 -23.38 15.62
CA SER A 483 14.74 -23.24 16.01
C SER A 483 15.50 -22.21 15.18
N ASP A 484 14.99 -21.81 14.01
CA ASP A 484 15.64 -20.81 13.15
C ASP A 484 15.54 -19.41 13.74
N TYR A 485 16.48 -18.56 13.34
CA TYR A 485 16.38 -17.13 13.58
C TYR A 485 15.33 -16.51 12.65
N ILE A 486 14.48 -15.64 13.21
CA ILE A 486 13.46 -14.89 12.46
C ILE A 486 13.98 -13.47 12.28
N ALA A 487 14.36 -13.13 11.05
CA ALA A 487 14.77 -11.78 10.69
C ALA A 487 13.61 -10.78 10.85
N PRO A 488 13.88 -9.48 11.07
CA PRO A 488 12.83 -8.49 11.09
C PRO A 488 12.09 -8.41 9.74
N TYR A 489 10.83 -7.98 9.76
CA TYR A 489 10.03 -7.75 8.56
C TYR A 489 10.46 -6.46 7.84
N SER A 490 10.57 -6.50 6.51
CA SER A 490 10.66 -5.31 5.66
C SER A 490 9.27 -4.77 5.36
N ARG A 491 9.07 -3.46 5.50
CA ARG A 491 7.78 -2.82 5.21
C ARG A 491 7.46 -2.90 3.72
N ILE A 492 8.47 -2.75 2.86
CA ILE A 492 8.31 -2.85 1.40
C ILE A 492 7.88 -4.26 1.00
N LEU A 493 8.58 -5.29 1.49
CA LEU A 493 8.24 -6.68 1.15
C LEU A 493 6.86 -7.07 1.68
N ARG A 494 6.52 -6.62 2.89
CA ARG A 494 5.22 -6.89 3.51
C ARG A 494 4.07 -6.27 2.71
N TYR A 495 4.25 -5.04 2.25
CA TYR A 495 3.33 -4.39 1.31
C TYR A 495 3.23 -5.15 -0.02
N ALA A 496 4.36 -5.57 -0.59
CA ALA A 496 4.40 -6.27 -1.87
C ALA A 496 3.65 -7.61 -1.85
N VAL A 497 3.88 -8.44 -0.84
CA VAL A 497 3.20 -9.74 -0.69
C VAL A 497 1.69 -9.54 -0.51
N SER A 498 1.30 -8.59 0.34
CA SER A 498 -0.11 -8.28 0.60
C SER A 498 -0.82 -7.80 -0.65
N THR A 499 -0.21 -6.87 -1.38
CA THR A 499 -0.79 -6.30 -2.60
C THR A 499 -0.87 -7.30 -3.74
N ALA A 500 0.18 -8.12 -3.93
CA ALA A 500 0.19 -9.18 -4.93
C ALA A 500 -0.96 -10.18 -4.70
N LEU A 501 -1.09 -10.71 -3.49
CA LEU A 501 -2.13 -11.69 -3.16
C LEU A 501 -3.54 -11.10 -3.34
N TRP A 502 -3.77 -9.90 -2.81
CA TRP A 502 -5.07 -9.26 -2.90
C TRP A 502 -5.48 -8.97 -4.35
N LEU A 503 -4.57 -8.45 -5.18
CA LEU A 503 -4.84 -8.19 -6.59
C LEU A 503 -5.08 -9.49 -7.37
N VAL A 504 -4.25 -10.51 -7.18
CA VAL A 504 -4.41 -11.80 -7.86
C VAL A 504 -5.76 -12.43 -7.51
N ILE A 505 -6.11 -12.50 -6.23
CA ILE A 505 -7.40 -13.07 -5.78
C ILE A 505 -8.57 -12.23 -6.31
N GLY A 506 -8.46 -10.89 -6.26
CA GLY A 506 -9.51 -9.99 -6.77
C GLY A 506 -9.72 -10.12 -8.28
N ILE A 507 -8.63 -10.23 -9.05
CA ILE A 507 -8.69 -10.44 -10.51
C ILE A 507 -9.31 -11.79 -10.82
N ILE A 508 -8.91 -12.85 -10.12
CA ILE A 508 -9.49 -14.19 -10.31
C ILE A 508 -11.00 -14.15 -10.05
N GLN A 509 -11.45 -13.47 -8.98
CA GLN A 509 -12.87 -13.32 -8.70
C GLN A 509 -13.62 -12.54 -9.78
N ILE A 510 -13.06 -11.42 -10.27
CA ILE A 510 -13.68 -10.64 -11.35
C ILE A 510 -13.78 -11.45 -12.63
N VAL A 511 -12.72 -12.18 -13.01
CA VAL A 511 -12.71 -13.03 -14.20
C VAL A 511 -13.72 -14.17 -14.05
N PHE A 512 -13.77 -14.81 -12.88
CA PHE A 512 -14.76 -15.85 -12.60
C PHE A 512 -16.19 -15.31 -12.72
N PHE A 513 -16.45 -14.15 -12.11
CA PHE A 513 -17.77 -13.53 -12.13
C PHE A 513 -18.19 -13.14 -13.55
N ALA A 514 -17.34 -12.44 -14.29
CA ALA A 514 -17.65 -11.99 -15.65
C ALA A 514 -17.70 -13.12 -16.69
N ALA A 515 -16.80 -14.11 -16.61
CA ALA A 515 -16.73 -15.17 -17.62
C ALA A 515 -17.70 -16.33 -17.35
N PHE A 516 -17.97 -16.63 -16.08
CA PHE A 516 -18.80 -17.77 -15.69
C PHE A 516 -20.12 -17.37 -15.04
N TYR A 517 -20.09 -16.55 -13.98
CA TYR A 517 -21.31 -16.26 -13.21
C TYR A 517 -22.35 -15.47 -14.01
N GLU A 518 -21.96 -14.33 -14.59
CA GLU A 518 -22.83 -13.47 -15.40
C GLU A 518 -23.39 -14.23 -16.62
N ARG A 519 -22.59 -15.09 -17.24
CA ARG A 519 -22.96 -15.77 -18.49
C ARG A 519 -23.82 -17.03 -18.31
N PHE A 520 -23.61 -17.79 -17.24
CA PHE A 520 -24.25 -19.10 -17.07
C PHE A 520 -25.19 -19.20 -15.87
N ILE A 521 -25.08 -18.29 -14.89
CA ILE A 521 -25.87 -18.36 -13.66
C ILE A 521 -26.88 -17.22 -13.63
N GLU A 522 -26.39 -15.98 -13.55
CA GLU A 522 -27.26 -14.83 -13.28
C GLU A 522 -26.56 -13.51 -13.64
N ASP A 523 -27.21 -12.71 -14.49
CA ASP A 523 -26.88 -11.30 -14.69
C ASP A 523 -27.97 -10.42 -14.05
N LYS A 524 -27.70 -9.94 -12.83
CA LYS A 524 -28.60 -9.06 -12.07
C LYS A 524 -28.89 -7.74 -12.80
N ILE A 525 -27.95 -7.22 -13.59
CA ILE A 525 -28.10 -5.94 -14.28
C ILE A 525 -29.03 -6.11 -15.49
N GLN A 526 -28.84 -7.17 -16.27
CA GLN A 526 -29.74 -7.50 -17.38
C GLN A 526 -31.15 -7.86 -16.87
N GLN A 527 -31.27 -8.68 -15.81
CA GLN A 527 -32.56 -9.03 -15.21
C GLN A 527 -33.35 -7.80 -14.76
N PHE A 528 -32.68 -6.77 -14.23
CA PHE A 528 -33.35 -5.52 -13.86
C PHE A 528 -33.94 -4.79 -15.08
N VAL A 529 -33.21 -4.77 -16.21
CA VAL A 529 -33.70 -4.18 -17.47
C VAL A 529 -34.90 -4.98 -18.00
N ASP A 530 -34.82 -6.31 -17.98
CA ASP A 530 -35.93 -7.18 -18.37
C ASP A 530 -37.16 -6.94 -17.49
N LEU A 531 -36.98 -6.87 -16.16
CA LEU A 531 -38.06 -6.59 -15.22
C LEU A 531 -38.75 -5.26 -15.52
N CYS A 532 -38.00 -4.21 -15.86
CA CYS A 532 -38.56 -2.92 -16.24
C CYS A 532 -39.52 -3.07 -17.43
N SER A 533 -39.13 -3.83 -18.45
CA SER A 533 -39.96 -4.09 -19.63
C SER A 533 -41.20 -4.93 -19.35
N MET A 534 -41.07 -5.95 -18.51
CA MET A 534 -42.21 -6.79 -18.11
C MET A 534 -43.19 -6.05 -17.19
N SER A 535 -42.68 -5.11 -16.38
CA SER A 535 -43.48 -4.29 -15.46
C SER A 535 -44.11 -3.06 -16.12
N ASN A 536 -43.84 -2.81 -17.41
CA ASN A 536 -44.30 -1.64 -18.15
C ASN A 536 -43.86 -0.30 -17.51
N ILE A 537 -42.63 -0.27 -16.96
CA ILE A 537 -42.05 0.88 -16.26
C ILE A 537 -40.68 1.21 -16.84
N SER A 538 -40.50 2.43 -17.31
CA SER A 538 -39.18 2.94 -17.69
C SER A 538 -38.51 3.64 -16.51
N VAL A 539 -37.18 3.58 -16.46
CA VAL A 539 -36.37 4.27 -15.44
C VAL A 539 -35.62 5.43 -16.08
N PHE A 540 -35.82 6.62 -15.54
CA PHE A 540 -35.11 7.83 -15.96
C PHE A 540 -34.18 8.28 -14.84
N LEU A 541 -32.87 8.24 -15.11
CA LEU A 541 -31.80 8.47 -14.15
C LEU A 541 -31.00 9.69 -14.57
N LEU A 542 -30.73 10.61 -13.64
CA LEU A 542 -29.83 11.73 -13.86
C LEU A 542 -28.70 11.68 -12.83
N SER A 543 -27.51 11.33 -13.31
CA SER A 543 -26.25 11.39 -12.52
C SER A 543 -25.77 12.82 -12.31
N HIS A 544 -26.04 13.67 -13.29
CA HIS A 544 -25.67 15.07 -13.35
C HIS A 544 -26.87 15.85 -13.89
N ARG A 545 -26.79 17.19 -13.85
CA ARG A 545 -27.90 18.06 -14.20
C ARG A 545 -28.50 17.74 -15.59
N CYS A 546 -27.67 17.59 -16.61
CA CYS A 546 -28.10 17.36 -17.99
C CYS A 546 -27.63 16.00 -18.52
N PHE A 547 -27.20 15.07 -17.66
CA PHE A 547 -26.69 13.77 -18.10
C PHE A 547 -27.05 12.63 -17.15
N GLY A 548 -27.40 11.49 -17.73
CA GLY A 548 -27.58 10.26 -16.99
C GLY A 548 -27.94 9.10 -17.91
N TYR A 549 -28.92 8.29 -17.51
CA TYR A 549 -29.27 7.07 -18.19
C TYR A 549 -30.79 6.93 -18.31
N TYR A 550 -31.23 6.29 -19.39
CA TYR A 550 -32.62 5.92 -19.60
C TYR A 550 -32.70 4.42 -19.86
N ILE A 551 -33.54 3.74 -19.08
CA ILE A 551 -33.86 2.33 -19.25
C ILE A 551 -35.29 2.28 -19.78
N HIS A 552 -35.43 1.80 -21.00
CA HIS A 552 -36.70 1.63 -21.66
C HIS A 552 -37.39 0.36 -21.18
N GLY A 553 -38.52 0.53 -20.49
CA GLY A 553 -39.33 -0.57 -19.99
C GLY A 553 -40.78 -0.49 -20.43
N ARG A 554 -41.08 0.10 -21.59
CA ARG A 554 -42.45 0.05 -22.13
C ARG A 554 -42.70 -1.37 -22.65
N SER A 555 -43.75 -2.00 -22.13
CA SER A 555 -44.11 -3.36 -22.54
C SER A 555 -44.56 -3.37 -24.01
N VAL A 556 -44.12 -4.38 -24.76
CA VAL A 556 -44.53 -4.62 -26.17
C VAL A 556 -46.02 -4.91 -26.29
N HIS A 557 -46.63 -5.40 -25.20
CA HIS A 557 -48.07 -5.67 -25.11
C HIS A 557 -48.90 -4.43 -24.74
N GLY A 558 -48.25 -3.35 -24.29
CA GLY A 558 -48.90 -2.08 -23.93
C GLY A 558 -49.52 -2.06 -22.52
N HIS A 559 -49.56 -3.20 -21.83
CA HIS A 559 -50.02 -3.35 -20.46
C HIS A 559 -49.25 -4.48 -19.75
N ALA A 560 -49.11 -4.37 -18.43
CA ALA A 560 -48.43 -5.38 -17.59
C ALA A 560 -49.36 -6.02 -16.54
N ASP A 561 -50.36 -5.30 -16.05
CA ASP A 561 -51.31 -5.82 -15.06
C ASP A 561 -52.30 -6.82 -15.71
N THR A 562 -51.86 -8.07 -15.84
CA THR A 562 -52.57 -9.18 -16.50
C THR A 562 -52.79 -10.36 -15.56
N ASN A 563 -53.71 -11.26 -15.93
CA ASN A 563 -53.86 -12.53 -15.22
C ASN A 563 -52.80 -13.54 -15.68
N MET A 564 -52.68 -14.67 -14.96
CA MET A 564 -51.65 -15.69 -15.25
C MET A 564 -51.76 -16.27 -16.66
N GLU A 565 -52.97 -16.43 -17.19
CA GLU A 565 -53.21 -16.97 -18.53
C GLU A 565 -52.69 -16.02 -19.61
N GLU A 566 -53.09 -14.75 -19.54
CA GLU A 566 -52.70 -13.70 -20.46
C GLU A 566 -51.18 -13.47 -20.42
N MET A 567 -50.57 -13.44 -19.23
CA MET A 567 -49.13 -13.35 -19.07
C MET A 567 -48.37 -14.48 -19.79
N ASN A 568 -48.85 -15.72 -19.65
CA ASN A 568 -48.25 -16.86 -20.33
C ASN A 568 -48.43 -16.78 -21.86
N THR A 569 -49.59 -16.30 -22.34
CA THR A 569 -49.79 -16.09 -23.77
C THR A 569 -48.88 -15.00 -24.35
N ASN A 570 -48.65 -13.94 -23.59
CA ASN A 570 -47.74 -12.85 -23.96
C ASN A 570 -46.30 -13.35 -24.06
N LEU A 571 -45.82 -14.08 -23.06
CA LEU A 571 -44.50 -14.71 -23.07
C LEU A 571 -44.30 -15.68 -24.24
N LYS A 572 -45.31 -16.48 -24.59
CA LYS A 572 -45.25 -17.36 -25.76
C LYS A 572 -45.16 -16.57 -27.06
N ARG A 573 -45.91 -15.48 -27.20
CA ARG A 573 -45.83 -14.60 -28.38
C ARG A 573 -44.47 -13.93 -28.52
N GLU A 574 -43.85 -13.53 -27.41
CA GLU A 574 -42.47 -13.02 -27.40
C GLU A 574 -41.48 -14.13 -27.84
N ALA A 575 -41.58 -15.33 -27.29
CA ALA A 575 -40.72 -16.46 -27.65
C ALA A 575 -40.85 -16.88 -29.13
N GLU A 576 -42.05 -16.76 -29.69
CA GLU A 576 -42.34 -17.06 -31.10
C GLU A 576 -42.06 -15.88 -32.05
N ASN A 577 -41.54 -14.75 -31.55
CA ASN A 577 -41.32 -13.49 -32.31
C ASN A 577 -42.59 -12.97 -33.02
N LEU A 578 -43.76 -13.17 -32.40
CA LEU A 578 -45.07 -12.72 -32.92
C LEU A 578 -45.41 -11.28 -32.48
N CYS A 579 -44.52 -10.61 -31.77
CA CYS A 579 -44.66 -9.22 -31.33
C CYS A 579 -43.43 -8.38 -31.73
N SER A 580 -43.55 -7.05 -31.61
CA SER A 580 -42.42 -6.15 -31.77
C SER A 580 -41.33 -6.43 -30.74
N GLN A 581 -40.09 -6.13 -31.08
CA GLN A 581 -38.97 -6.20 -30.13
C GLN A 581 -39.10 -5.17 -29.00
N ARG A 582 -38.41 -5.43 -27.88
CA ARG A 582 -38.54 -4.66 -26.62
C ARG A 582 -37.80 -3.30 -26.61
N GLY A 583 -37.03 -2.98 -27.64
CA GLY A 583 -36.23 -1.74 -27.69
C GLY A 583 -37.05 -0.47 -27.93
N LEU A 584 -36.45 0.68 -27.64
CA LEU A 584 -37.08 1.99 -27.85
C LEU A 584 -37.27 2.30 -29.35
N VAL A 585 -36.34 1.83 -30.19
CA VAL A 585 -36.41 1.99 -31.65
C VAL A 585 -37.16 0.81 -32.25
N PRO A 586 -38.06 1.02 -33.23
CA PRO A 586 -38.74 -0.08 -33.89
C PRO A 586 -37.75 -1.13 -34.43
N ASN A 587 -38.03 -2.40 -34.17
CA ASN A 587 -37.22 -3.56 -34.59
C ASN A 587 -35.80 -3.64 -33.98
N THR A 588 -35.57 -3.05 -32.81
CA THR A 588 -34.32 -3.24 -32.06
C THR A 588 -34.58 -3.78 -30.67
N ASP A 589 -33.58 -4.41 -30.07
CA ASP A 589 -33.59 -4.90 -28.67
C ASP A 589 -32.93 -3.92 -27.71
N GLY A 590 -32.48 -2.75 -28.20
CA GLY A 590 -31.78 -1.74 -27.41
C GLY A 590 -32.70 -1.07 -26.41
N GLN A 591 -32.56 -1.42 -25.12
CA GLN A 591 -33.37 -0.86 -24.03
C GLN A 591 -32.63 0.17 -23.19
N THR A 592 -31.31 0.15 -23.18
CA THR A 592 -30.49 1.04 -22.34
C THR A 592 -29.82 2.14 -23.15
N PHE A 593 -29.91 3.36 -22.62
CA PHE A 593 -29.39 4.56 -23.27
C PHE A 593 -28.66 5.45 -22.28
N GLN A 594 -27.55 6.05 -22.70
CA GLN A 594 -26.98 7.22 -22.00
C GLN A 594 -27.63 8.47 -22.56
N ILE A 595 -28.13 9.35 -21.70
CA ILE A 595 -28.89 10.51 -22.13
C ILE A 595 -28.13 11.80 -21.83
N ALA A 596 -28.04 12.67 -22.82
CA ALA A 596 -27.61 14.05 -22.69
C ALA A 596 -28.82 14.96 -23.01
N VAL A 597 -29.33 15.62 -21.99
CA VAL A 597 -30.61 16.33 -22.02
C VAL A 597 -30.38 17.81 -22.39
N SER A 598 -31.24 18.38 -23.24
CA SER A 598 -31.17 19.80 -23.59
C SER A 598 -31.53 20.70 -22.40
N SER A 599 -31.00 21.93 -22.41
CA SER A 599 -31.25 22.91 -21.34
C SER A 599 -32.74 23.21 -21.14
N GLN A 600 -33.50 23.26 -22.25
CA GLN A 600 -34.94 23.50 -22.22
C GLN A 600 -35.71 22.36 -21.53
N MET A 601 -35.44 21.10 -21.93
CA MET A 601 -36.06 19.93 -21.29
C MET A 601 -35.74 19.90 -19.79
N ARG A 602 -34.48 20.17 -19.43
CA ARG A 602 -34.07 20.20 -18.02
C ARG A 602 -34.78 21.28 -17.21
N LEU A 603 -34.98 22.48 -17.74
CA LEU A 603 -35.73 23.55 -17.05
C LEU A 603 -37.18 23.16 -16.78
N HIS A 604 -37.83 22.46 -17.72
CA HIS A 604 -39.17 21.92 -17.52
C HIS A 604 -39.20 20.82 -16.45
N TYR A 605 -38.22 19.91 -16.48
CA TYR A 605 -38.06 18.90 -15.45
C TYR A 605 -37.87 19.53 -14.06
N ASP A 606 -36.98 20.51 -13.93
CA ASP A 606 -36.69 21.20 -12.65
C ASP A 606 -37.95 21.86 -12.08
N ARG A 607 -38.73 22.55 -12.91
CA ARG A 607 -39.96 23.23 -12.48
C ARG A 607 -40.98 22.25 -11.88
N ILE A 608 -41.14 21.07 -12.48
CA ILE A 608 -42.06 20.04 -11.98
C ILE A 608 -41.46 19.37 -10.72
N HIS A 609 -40.16 19.11 -10.71
CA HIS A 609 -39.46 18.47 -9.60
C HIS A 609 -39.41 19.36 -8.34
N GLU A 610 -39.26 20.67 -8.46
CA GLU A 610 -39.36 21.61 -7.34
C GLU A 610 -40.73 21.52 -6.65
N THR A 611 -41.79 21.34 -7.43
CA THR A 611 -43.15 21.18 -6.89
C THR A 611 -43.31 19.85 -6.12
N LEU A 612 -42.59 18.80 -6.54
CA LEU A 612 -42.51 17.50 -5.83
C LEU A 612 -41.75 17.58 -4.50
N THR A 613 -40.70 18.40 -4.44
CA THR A 613 -39.71 18.42 -3.34
C THR A 613 -39.97 19.50 -2.29
N ARG A 614 -40.81 20.49 -2.57
CA ARG A 614 -41.11 21.61 -1.68
C ARG A 614 -41.88 21.15 -0.42
N LYS A 615 -41.13 20.64 0.57
CA LYS A 615 -41.58 20.40 1.95
C LYS A 615 -41.32 21.58 2.90
N ASN A 616 -40.46 22.54 2.53
CA ASN A 616 -39.94 23.59 3.42
C ASN A 616 -40.24 25.01 2.92
N GLY A 617 -41.51 25.39 2.85
CA GLY A 617 -41.90 26.81 2.83
C GLY A 617 -41.99 27.39 4.25
N PRO A 618 -41.91 28.73 4.44
CA PRO A 618 -42.03 29.34 5.77
C PRO A 618 -43.34 28.91 6.44
N ALA A 619 -43.24 28.57 7.73
CA ALA A 619 -44.24 27.86 8.54
C ALA A 619 -45.64 28.51 8.66
N ARG A 620 -45.90 29.66 8.02
CA ARG A 620 -47.19 30.37 8.08
C ARG A 620 -48.24 29.91 7.06
N LEU A 621 -47.92 28.93 6.20
CA LEU A 621 -48.83 28.40 5.15
C LEU A 621 -48.97 26.86 5.17
N LEU A 622 -48.70 26.21 6.31
CA LEU A 622 -48.94 24.77 6.46
C LEU A 622 -50.44 24.51 6.66
N SER A 623 -51.20 24.52 5.55
CA SER A 623 -52.45 23.76 5.49
C SER A 623 -52.12 22.27 5.63
N SER A 624 -52.88 21.55 6.46
CA SER A 624 -53.04 20.08 6.55
C SER A 624 -52.03 19.19 5.79
N SER A 625 -51.41 18.23 6.47
CA SER A 625 -50.56 17.19 5.88
C SER A 625 -51.18 16.46 4.67
N ALA A 626 -52.52 16.38 4.61
CA ALA A 626 -53.25 15.79 3.49
C ALA A 626 -53.13 16.62 2.19
N SER A 627 -53.11 17.95 2.26
CA SER A 627 -53.02 18.80 1.05
C SER A 627 -51.63 18.79 0.42
N THR A 628 -50.59 18.59 1.24
CA THR A 628 -49.20 18.47 0.76
C THR A 628 -49.00 17.14 0.01
N PHE A 629 -49.61 16.05 0.49
CA PHE A 629 -49.54 14.74 -0.15
C PHE A 629 -50.31 14.71 -1.49
N GLU A 630 -51.49 15.34 -1.55
CA GLU A 630 -52.22 15.50 -2.82
C GLU A 630 -51.44 16.31 -3.85
N GLN A 631 -50.72 17.36 -3.41
CA GLN A 631 -49.85 18.15 -4.30
C GLN A 631 -48.68 17.32 -4.84
N SER A 632 -48.04 16.49 -4.01
CA SER A 632 -46.95 15.62 -4.48
C SER A 632 -47.43 14.56 -5.48
N ILE A 633 -48.63 13.99 -5.28
CA ILE A 633 -49.22 13.04 -6.24
C ILE A 633 -49.54 13.71 -7.58
N LYS A 634 -50.14 14.91 -7.56
CA LYS A 634 -50.42 15.67 -8.78
C LYS A 634 -49.15 16.00 -9.55
N ALA A 635 -48.08 16.40 -8.84
CA ALA A 635 -46.79 16.68 -9.45
C ALA A 635 -46.11 15.41 -10.01
N TYR A 636 -46.25 14.26 -9.35
CA TYR A 636 -45.81 12.97 -9.88
C TYR A 636 -46.51 12.60 -11.19
N HIS A 637 -47.84 12.69 -11.25
CA HIS A 637 -48.59 12.43 -12.49
C HIS A 637 -48.25 13.43 -13.59
N MET A 638 -48.00 14.70 -13.25
CA MET A 638 -47.54 15.71 -14.19
C MET A 638 -46.16 15.35 -14.76
N MET A 639 -45.24 14.90 -13.91
CA MET A 639 -43.91 14.44 -14.33
C MET A 639 -44.00 13.21 -15.22
N ASN A 640 -44.80 12.20 -14.83
CA ASN A 640 -45.01 11.00 -15.61
C ASN A 640 -45.56 11.32 -17.02
N LYS A 641 -46.56 12.20 -17.08
CA LYS A 641 -47.14 12.64 -18.36
C LYS A 641 -46.13 13.40 -19.21
N PHE A 642 -45.34 14.29 -18.61
CA PHE A 642 -44.32 15.07 -19.31
C PHE A 642 -43.20 14.18 -19.87
N LEU A 643 -42.66 13.26 -19.07
CA LEU A 643 -41.60 12.35 -19.53
C LEU A 643 -42.14 11.35 -20.56
N GLY A 644 -43.36 10.85 -20.38
CA GLY A 644 -44.03 10.02 -21.38
C GLY A 644 -44.20 10.75 -22.72
N SER A 645 -44.68 11.99 -22.70
CA SER A 645 -44.85 12.80 -23.93
C SER A 645 -43.52 13.22 -24.57
N PHE A 646 -42.47 13.41 -23.76
CA PHE A 646 -41.11 13.64 -24.25
C PHE A 646 -40.56 12.41 -25.00
N ILE A 647 -40.69 11.21 -24.44
CA ILE A 647 -40.25 9.97 -25.08
C ILE A 647 -41.06 9.65 -26.35
N ASP A 648 -42.36 9.97 -26.37
CA ASP A 648 -43.25 9.81 -27.54
C ASP A 648 -43.06 10.91 -28.62
N HIS A 649 -42.00 11.73 -28.55
CA HIS A 649 -41.69 12.81 -29.51
C HIS A 649 -42.81 13.86 -29.69
N VAL A 650 -43.67 14.07 -28.68
CA VAL A 650 -44.79 15.02 -28.75
C VAL A 650 -44.30 16.47 -28.79
N HIS A 651 -43.19 16.76 -28.08
CA HIS A 651 -42.63 18.10 -27.96
C HIS A 651 -41.51 18.35 -28.98
N LYS A 652 -41.86 18.81 -30.20
CA LYS A 652 -40.89 19.05 -31.29
C LYS A 652 -39.74 19.99 -30.94
N GLU A 653 -39.96 20.95 -30.05
CA GLU A 653 -38.96 21.94 -29.61
C GLU A 653 -37.93 21.34 -28.64
N MET A 654 -38.32 20.31 -27.88
CA MET A 654 -37.47 19.63 -26.88
C MET A 654 -37.20 18.19 -27.31
N ASP A 655 -37.18 17.93 -28.60
CA ASP A 655 -37.11 16.58 -29.16
C ASP A 655 -35.74 15.92 -28.90
N TYR A 656 -35.65 14.60 -29.09
CA TYR A 656 -34.39 13.86 -29.00
C TYR A 656 -34.08 13.05 -30.25
N PHE A 657 -32.81 12.73 -30.45
CA PHE A 657 -32.38 11.79 -31.47
C PHE A 657 -31.44 10.74 -30.88
N ILE A 658 -31.42 9.58 -31.51
CA ILE A 658 -30.63 8.42 -31.09
C ILE A 658 -29.37 8.34 -31.94
N LYS A 659 -28.21 8.09 -31.32
CA LYS A 659 -26.91 8.05 -31.98
C LYS A 659 -25.94 7.12 -31.25
N ASP A 660 -25.03 6.47 -31.97
CA ASP A 660 -23.92 5.74 -31.34
C ASP A 660 -22.77 6.65 -30.92
N LYS A 661 -22.17 6.36 -29.76
CA LYS A 661 -20.91 7.00 -29.34
C LYS A 661 -19.76 6.60 -30.26
N LEU A 662 -18.97 7.59 -30.64
CA LEU A 662 -17.70 7.37 -31.34
C LEU A 662 -16.74 6.58 -30.45
N LEU A 663 -15.80 5.85 -31.07
CA LEU A 663 -14.81 5.05 -30.33
C LEU A 663 -13.99 5.92 -29.36
N LEU A 664 -13.59 7.12 -29.77
CA LEU A 664 -12.90 8.09 -28.90
C LEU A 664 -13.77 8.59 -27.74
N GLU A 665 -15.08 8.79 -27.96
CA GLU A 665 -16.02 9.17 -26.88
C GLU A 665 -16.20 8.03 -25.87
N ARG A 666 -16.17 6.77 -26.33
CA ARG A 666 -16.21 5.57 -25.48
C ARG A 666 -14.93 5.43 -24.65
N ILE A 667 -13.75 5.62 -25.25
CA ILE A 667 -12.45 5.49 -24.55
C ILE A 667 -12.23 6.62 -23.55
N LEU A 668 -12.46 7.87 -23.96
CA LEU A 668 -12.24 9.04 -23.09
C LEU A 668 -13.35 9.20 -22.04
N GLY A 669 -14.50 8.54 -22.23
CA GLY A 669 -15.67 8.72 -21.40
C GLY A 669 -16.15 10.18 -21.40
N MET A 670 -16.08 10.84 -22.55
CA MET A 670 -16.48 12.24 -22.75
C MET A 670 -17.25 12.37 -24.06
N GLU A 671 -18.36 13.09 -24.02
CA GLU A 671 -19.17 13.41 -25.19
C GLU A 671 -18.58 14.62 -25.94
N PHE A 672 -18.40 14.51 -27.25
CA PHE A 672 -17.88 15.62 -28.06
C PHE A 672 -18.98 16.61 -28.44
N MET A 673 -20.19 16.12 -28.68
CA MET A 673 -21.37 16.93 -29.00
C MET A 673 -22.08 17.44 -27.75
N GLU A 674 -22.52 18.69 -27.79
CA GLU A 674 -23.36 19.28 -26.73
C GLU A 674 -24.84 19.31 -27.16
N PRO A 675 -25.79 18.98 -26.28
CA PRO A 675 -27.23 19.01 -26.57
C PRO A 675 -27.74 20.46 -26.57
N MET A 676 -27.51 21.18 -27.66
CA MET A 676 -27.93 22.59 -27.83
C MET A 676 -29.46 22.71 -27.94
N GLU A 677 -30.04 22.17 -29.02
CA GLU A 677 -31.47 22.27 -29.32
C GLU A 677 -32.22 20.98 -28.97
N LYS A 678 -31.67 19.83 -29.37
CA LYS A 678 -32.24 18.50 -29.12
C LYS A 678 -31.45 17.72 -28.09
N SER A 679 -32.14 16.88 -27.33
CA SER A 679 -31.49 15.90 -26.45
C SER A 679 -30.89 14.75 -27.26
N ILE A 680 -29.86 14.10 -26.73
CA ILE A 680 -29.13 13.02 -27.41
C ILE A 680 -29.24 11.75 -26.58
N PHE A 681 -29.67 10.67 -27.22
CA PHE A 681 -29.74 9.34 -26.63
C PHE A 681 -28.66 8.48 -27.27
N TYR A 682 -27.70 8.04 -26.46
CA TYR A 682 -26.64 7.17 -26.90
C TYR A 682 -26.98 5.72 -26.64
N ASN A 683 -26.96 4.85 -27.65
CA ASN A 683 -27.13 3.41 -27.45
C ASN A 683 -26.08 2.89 -26.46
N ASP A 684 -26.51 2.10 -25.47
CA ASP A 684 -25.67 1.56 -24.42
C ASP A 684 -25.83 0.04 -24.29
N GLU A 685 -25.06 -0.70 -25.08
CA GLU A 685 -25.02 -2.17 -25.03
C GLU A 685 -24.29 -2.71 -23.78
N SER A 686 -23.58 -1.85 -23.04
CA SER A 686 -22.69 -2.25 -21.94
C SER A 686 -23.28 -2.07 -20.55
N TYR A 687 -24.57 -1.73 -20.45
CA TYR A 687 -25.25 -1.40 -19.19
C TYR A 687 -24.47 -0.40 -18.32
N SER A 688 -23.99 0.69 -18.92
CA SER A 688 -23.15 1.71 -18.29
C SER A 688 -23.81 2.44 -17.12
N PHE A 689 -25.14 2.35 -16.99
CA PHE A 689 -25.87 2.81 -15.81
C PHE A 689 -25.39 2.13 -14.52
N SER A 690 -24.77 0.95 -14.61
CA SER A 690 -24.13 0.25 -13.49
C SER A 690 -23.04 1.09 -12.80
N SER A 691 -22.50 2.14 -13.45
CA SER A 691 -21.61 3.13 -12.84
C SER A 691 -22.25 3.91 -11.66
N MET A 692 -23.58 3.94 -11.58
CA MET A 692 -24.35 4.47 -10.46
C MET A 692 -24.40 3.53 -9.25
N LEU A 693 -24.06 2.26 -9.46
CA LEU A 693 -24.09 1.19 -8.46
C LEU A 693 -22.65 0.83 -8.05
N TYR A 694 -22.52 0.00 -7.02
CA TYR A 694 -21.21 -0.58 -6.67
C TYR A 694 -20.66 -1.47 -7.79
N TYR A 695 -21.53 -2.18 -8.49
CA TYR A 695 -21.22 -3.06 -9.62
C TYR A 695 -20.28 -2.45 -10.66
N GLY A 696 -20.54 -1.21 -11.10
CA GLY A 696 -19.71 -0.52 -12.11
C GLY A 696 -18.42 0.10 -11.57
N ASN A 697 -18.14 -0.01 -10.26
CA ASN A 697 -17.01 0.67 -9.61
C ASN A 697 -16.07 -0.29 -8.84
N GLU A 698 -16.12 -1.59 -9.14
CA GLU A 698 -15.37 -2.63 -8.43
C GLU A 698 -13.88 -2.32 -8.31
N ALA A 699 -13.22 -1.84 -9.36
CA ALA A 699 -11.80 -1.48 -9.32
C ALA A 699 -11.49 -0.36 -8.30
N THR A 700 -12.40 0.60 -8.11
CA THR A 700 -12.19 1.67 -7.12
C THR A 700 -12.33 1.12 -5.70
N LEU A 701 -13.33 0.27 -5.47
CA LEU A 701 -13.58 -0.38 -4.18
C LEU A 701 -12.42 -1.30 -3.80
N LEU A 702 -11.97 -2.15 -4.74
CA LEU A 702 -10.89 -3.10 -4.53
C LEU A 702 -9.57 -2.40 -4.15
N ILE A 703 -9.20 -1.33 -4.86
CA ILE A 703 -7.96 -0.57 -4.55
C ILE A 703 -8.09 0.17 -3.22
N PHE A 704 -9.26 0.73 -2.91
CA PHE A 704 -9.48 1.43 -1.64
C PHE A 704 -9.33 0.48 -0.45
N GLU A 705 -9.96 -0.69 -0.52
CA GLU A 705 -9.90 -1.71 0.53
C GLU A 705 -8.49 -2.29 0.69
N LEU A 706 -7.80 -2.55 -0.43
CA LEU A 706 -6.40 -2.96 -0.44
C LEU A 706 -5.49 -1.94 0.25
N LEU A 707 -5.61 -0.65 -0.11
CA LEU A 707 -4.79 0.41 0.47
C LEU A 707 -5.07 0.56 1.96
N PHE A 708 -6.32 0.44 2.39
CA PHE A 708 -6.67 0.44 3.81
C PHE A 708 -6.04 -0.75 4.55
N PHE A 709 -6.18 -1.97 4.02
CA PHE A 709 -5.54 -3.17 4.56
C PHE A 709 -4.03 -2.96 4.72
N CYS A 710 -3.37 -2.45 3.68
CA CYS A 710 -1.93 -2.21 3.69
C CYS A 710 -1.51 -1.12 4.68
N VAL A 711 -2.23 -0.01 4.80
CA VAL A 711 -1.90 1.06 5.76
C VAL A 711 -2.04 0.57 7.20
N VAL A 712 -3.09 -0.20 7.50
CA VAL A 712 -3.27 -0.79 8.83
C VAL A 712 -2.15 -1.80 9.13
N ASP A 713 -1.78 -2.65 8.17
CA ASP A 713 -0.69 -3.59 8.34
C ASP A 713 0.68 -2.89 8.49
N LEU A 714 0.95 -1.83 7.74
CA LEU A 714 2.19 -1.06 7.87
C LEU A 714 2.30 -0.37 9.25
N ALA A 715 1.17 0.06 9.81
CA ALA A 715 1.12 0.70 11.13
C ALA A 715 1.23 -0.31 12.29
N CYS A 716 0.52 -1.44 12.20
CA CYS A 716 0.38 -2.39 13.32
C CYS A 716 1.24 -3.66 13.17
N GLN A 717 1.80 -3.91 11.98
CA GLN A 717 2.52 -5.13 11.60
C GLN A 717 1.73 -6.42 11.90
N ASN A 718 0.42 -6.39 11.68
CA ASN A 718 -0.49 -7.48 11.99
C ASN A 718 -1.56 -7.65 10.90
N PHE A 719 -1.47 -8.75 10.14
CA PHE A 719 -2.40 -9.05 9.06
C PHE A 719 -3.81 -9.40 9.54
N ILE A 720 -3.95 -10.03 10.72
CA ILE A 720 -5.24 -10.39 11.29
C ILE A 720 -6.02 -9.13 11.65
N LEU A 721 -5.35 -8.17 12.32
CA LEU A 721 -5.97 -6.89 12.66
C LEU A 721 -6.33 -6.10 11.40
N ALA A 722 -5.43 -6.06 10.40
CA ALA A 722 -5.70 -5.42 9.11
C ALA A 722 -6.92 -6.04 8.40
N ALA A 723 -7.03 -7.36 8.37
CA ALA A 723 -8.15 -8.08 7.78
C ALA A 723 -9.48 -7.74 8.49
N PHE A 724 -9.51 -7.81 9.82
CA PHE A 724 -10.70 -7.50 10.61
C PHE A 724 -11.19 -6.06 10.38
N LEU A 725 -10.27 -5.09 10.47
CA LEU A 725 -10.62 -3.68 10.27
C LEU A 725 -11.08 -3.41 8.84
N THR A 726 -10.47 -4.05 7.84
CA THR A 726 -10.87 -3.88 6.43
C THR A 726 -12.27 -4.43 6.20
N TYR A 727 -12.60 -5.59 6.75
CA TYR A 727 -13.96 -6.14 6.68
C TYR A 727 -14.98 -5.25 7.39
N LEU A 728 -14.66 -4.76 8.59
CA LEU A 728 -15.52 -3.82 9.32
C LEU A 728 -15.77 -2.54 8.50
N GLN A 729 -14.73 -2.00 7.86
CA GLN A 729 -14.83 -0.84 6.99
C GLN A 729 -15.75 -1.10 5.79
N GLN A 730 -15.65 -2.27 5.14
CA GLN A 730 -16.54 -2.65 4.03
C GLN A 730 -18.01 -2.71 4.48
N GLU A 731 -18.28 -3.32 5.62
CA GLU A 731 -19.63 -3.45 6.19
C GLU A 731 -20.25 -2.08 6.53
N ILE A 732 -19.47 -1.18 7.13
CA ILE A 732 -19.91 0.19 7.43
C ILE A 732 -20.30 0.94 6.15
N PHE A 733 -19.46 0.91 5.11
CA PHE A 733 -19.78 1.61 3.87
C PHE A 733 -20.94 0.99 3.09
N ARG A 734 -21.08 -0.35 3.12
CA ARG A 734 -22.26 -1.05 2.58
C ARG A 734 -23.53 -0.60 3.29
N PHE A 735 -23.51 -0.55 4.62
CA PHE A 735 -24.64 -0.11 5.44
C PHE A 735 -25.02 1.34 5.15
N ILE A 736 -24.04 2.24 5.06
CA ILE A 736 -24.25 3.66 4.71
C ILE A 736 -24.87 3.78 3.31
N ARG A 737 -24.32 3.08 2.31
CA ARG A 737 -24.83 3.11 0.93
C ARG A 737 -26.27 2.62 0.86
N ASN A 738 -26.57 1.48 1.48
CA ASN A 738 -27.90 0.90 1.48
C ASN A 738 -28.91 1.84 2.16
N THR A 739 -28.61 2.26 3.40
CA THR A 739 -29.54 3.08 4.19
C THR A 739 -29.80 4.45 3.59
N VAL A 740 -28.77 5.15 3.11
CA VAL A 740 -28.93 6.48 2.51
C VAL A 740 -29.49 6.37 1.09
N GLY A 741 -29.09 5.34 0.34
CA GLY A 741 -29.61 5.03 -0.99
C GLY A 741 -31.11 4.73 -0.97
N GLN A 742 -31.57 3.88 -0.04
CA GLN A 742 -32.98 3.57 0.19
C GLN A 742 -33.79 4.84 0.51
N LYS A 743 -33.28 5.70 1.40
CA LYS A 743 -33.92 6.99 1.72
C LYS A 743 -34.01 7.92 0.52
N ASN A 744 -32.95 8.03 -0.27
CA ASN A 744 -32.95 8.85 -1.48
C ASN A 744 -33.94 8.30 -2.52
N LEU A 745 -33.97 6.97 -2.71
CA LEU A 745 -34.89 6.31 -3.62
C LEU A 745 -36.35 6.58 -3.23
N ALA A 746 -36.72 6.37 -1.96
CA ALA A 746 -38.05 6.65 -1.43
C ALA A 746 -38.44 8.12 -1.62
N ALA A 747 -37.53 9.04 -1.30
CA ALA A 747 -37.78 10.48 -1.41
C ALA A 747 -37.99 10.94 -2.87
N LYS A 748 -37.23 10.38 -3.83
CA LYS A 748 -37.25 10.81 -5.23
C LYS A 748 -38.37 10.16 -6.05
N THR A 749 -38.79 8.96 -5.66
CA THR A 749 -39.83 8.18 -6.39
C THR A 749 -41.20 8.24 -5.72
N LEU A 750 -41.34 8.89 -4.56
CA LEU A 750 -42.53 8.90 -3.70
C LEU A 750 -42.98 7.49 -3.22
N VAL A 751 -42.12 6.49 -3.37
CA VAL A 751 -42.35 5.15 -2.83
C VAL A 751 -42.17 5.18 -1.31
N ASP A 752 -43.09 4.56 -0.57
CA ASP A 752 -42.95 4.46 0.89
C ASP A 752 -41.78 3.51 1.21
N GLN A 753 -40.90 3.96 2.11
CA GLN A 753 -39.69 3.24 2.50
C GLN A 753 -39.99 1.83 3.04
N ARG A 754 -41.20 1.60 3.59
CA ARG A 754 -41.61 0.28 4.10
C ARG A 754 -41.71 -0.81 3.02
N PHE A 755 -41.83 -0.43 1.75
CA PHE A 755 -41.85 -1.35 0.62
C PHE A 755 -40.47 -1.59 -0.01
N LEU A 756 -39.44 -0.89 0.47
CA LEU A 756 -38.06 -1.09 0.03
C LEU A 756 -37.39 -2.02 1.05
N ILE A 757 -37.15 -3.26 0.65
CA ILE A 757 -36.56 -4.32 1.50
C ILE A 757 -35.05 -4.36 1.28
#